data_AF-A0A2B4RBT2-F1
#
_entry.id   AF-A0A2B4RBT2-F1
#
_cell.length_a   1.000
_cell.length_b   1.000
_cell.length_c   1.000
_cell.angle_alpha   90.00
_cell.angle_beta   90.00
_cell.angle_gamma   90.00
#
_symmetry.space_group_name_H-M   'P 1'
#
loop_
_entity.id
_entity.type
_entity.pdbx_description
1 polymer ?
#
loop_
_entity_poly.entity_id
_entity_poly.type
_entity_poly.pdbx_seq_one_letter_code
_entity_poly.pdbx_strand_id
1 'polypeptide(L)'
;MVVSFNRTIDVDCQGLPEEVLFSEAVGLLLGFFDRESDHRVAAVQACPGRVARVTFAENGDAAKLFFEELGVIKLGDVECRVVKPPPPPPQLTTVVVSWFPFEGSNDAISTALSAYGTVKSVRNQVWPGRPSVSTGSRIVQMVIRNVIPPFIPIRGVRCKTWYRGQPLQCGTCRKVGHKSADCPLKGKCFRCHQDGHLARNCKVTVAAPAEADAPVTENGVAVPPVKSTPAEEETPDTAIEDSEDEVGSPPDSDASEDRFASCETTGNENIISATEGFANPADSDMAGESGPWTTVSRKRPASSVPVSVKRTQQAPSKSPVVSPMSDIRNGPDVFLEVPELAACSADHRAILWEIAVDYRKPPDQRKRFCRWTSDPRFIGLKDEDFKTAIKFFNKKFPKNLSNNQLQQLPPRVFAGIKVSNQGELKLKLLTLKKTNAFDTQRYYRLRCSVPQPPKLYGLPKLHKPGFPMRPIVSFCGSPTYQLSKYLTTILQPLTDKSRHKLQSTEDFINATKTVQIPDDYKLVSFDVKSLFTSIPLQLALQCTETAIRKSTEPLPLPTDDIMDLLNICLTSTYFQYNGKHYKQLHGTAMGSPVSVVIAEIVMQNIEERALSTCRQTIPLWLRYVDDTFTAVRHDEIDAFHNHLNEQNTDIQFTREVEENGKLPFLDCLVSHNDNSLRTTVYRKPTHTDRLLDESSYNPTSHKATTIRTLTRRAQLVCDSTDSLSDENKYLHRVFTKNNYNNDFIRRNTHRPTTTTETNDTATPTTTATIPYIKGMSENISRILLPFNIRVAHKPITTLRQLLTNVKDKDEPRNRQGTIYKINCSDCQASYIGETGRNLTTRLTEHRRATRKGDVSNHIAEHHRLTNHNIDWDSAQCLTYSTDYFQRLTLESWFTNLEQTPLNRCQQLPAPYKRLIHDINITNDRKRTT
;
A
#
# COMPACT_ATOMS: atom_id res chain seq x y z
N MET A 1 30.39 38.57 8.08
CA MET A 1 30.77 39.96 8.37
C MET A 1 31.68 40.41 7.24
N VAL A 2 31.36 41.53 6.57
CA VAL A 2 32.20 42.15 5.55
C VAL A 2 33.17 43.07 6.29
N VAL A 3 34.47 42.81 6.22
CA VAL A 3 35.49 43.71 6.82
C VAL A 3 35.54 44.95 5.93
N SER A 4 35.15 46.10 6.48
CA SER A 4 35.25 47.38 5.78
C SER A 4 36.72 47.83 5.78
N PHE A 5 37.36 47.87 4.60
CA PHE A 5 38.75 48.31 4.41
C PHE A 5 38.97 49.82 4.62
N ASN A 6 37.92 50.55 5.02
CA ASN A 6 37.99 52.01 5.17
C ASN A 6 38.74 52.45 6.43
N ARG A 7 38.98 51.55 7.39
CA ARG A 7 39.61 51.83 8.70
C ARG A 7 40.94 51.10 8.93
N THR A 8 41.55 50.60 7.87
CA THR A 8 42.72 49.72 7.94
C THR A 8 43.89 50.26 7.14
N ILE A 9 45.10 50.18 7.70
CA ILE A 9 46.38 50.39 7.01
C ILE A 9 47.22 49.10 7.07
N ASP A 10 48.08 48.90 6.08
CA ASP A 10 49.10 47.85 6.14
C ASP A 10 50.47 48.50 6.43
N VAL A 11 51.25 47.92 7.33
CA VAL A 11 52.60 48.40 7.68
C VAL A 11 53.60 47.31 7.30
N ASP A 12 54.57 47.68 6.47
CA ASP A 12 55.66 46.81 6.07
C ASP A 12 56.75 46.81 7.14
N CYS A 13 56.92 45.65 7.78
CA CYS A 13 57.86 45.43 8.87
C CYS A 13 59.15 44.72 8.41
N GLN A 14 59.44 44.67 7.11
CA GLN A 14 60.67 44.05 6.59
C GLN A 14 61.96 44.74 7.05
N GLY A 15 61.89 46.01 7.46
CA GLY A 15 63.04 46.74 8.01
C GLY A 15 63.48 46.30 9.41
N LEU A 16 62.65 45.52 10.14
CA LEU A 16 63.03 44.95 11.44
C LEU A 16 63.99 43.77 11.24
N PRO A 17 65.01 43.58 12.12
CA PRO A 17 65.98 42.50 12.00
C PRO A 17 65.33 41.13 11.80
N GLU A 18 65.96 40.24 11.01
CA GLU A 18 65.38 38.94 10.67
C GLU A 18 65.09 38.04 11.88
N GLU A 19 65.79 38.28 12.99
CA GLU A 19 65.67 37.52 14.25
C GLU A 19 64.43 37.90 15.08
N VAL A 20 63.78 39.04 14.81
CA VAL A 20 62.57 39.46 15.54
C VAL A 20 61.38 38.62 15.09
N LEU A 21 60.76 37.90 16.02
CA LEU A 21 59.57 37.10 15.72
C LEU A 21 58.40 38.03 15.40
N PHE A 22 57.54 37.64 14.45
CA PHE A 22 56.45 38.51 14.00
C PHE A 22 55.45 38.86 15.13
N SER A 23 55.31 38.01 16.14
CA SER A 23 54.53 38.30 17.36
C SER A 23 55.13 39.45 18.18
N GLU A 24 56.44 39.60 18.19
CA GLU A 24 57.15 40.70 18.86
C GLU A 24 57.02 42.00 18.06
N ALA A 25 57.07 41.92 16.71
CA ALA A 25 56.78 43.05 15.83
C ALA A 25 55.35 43.60 16.00
N VAL A 26 54.36 42.72 16.20
CA VAL A 26 52.98 43.11 16.54
C VAL A 26 52.91 43.77 17.91
N GLY A 27 53.68 43.29 18.89
CA GLY A 27 53.80 43.92 20.21
C GLY A 27 54.43 45.32 20.16
N LEU A 28 55.44 45.52 19.33
CA LEU A 28 56.07 46.83 19.09
C LEU A 28 55.11 47.81 18.40
N LEU A 29 54.32 47.33 17.43
CA LEU A 29 53.28 48.14 16.78
C LEU A 29 52.18 48.56 17.75
N LEU A 30 51.66 47.63 18.57
CA LEU A 30 50.68 47.96 19.60
C LEU A 30 51.27 48.97 20.60
N GLY A 31 52.51 48.77 21.04
CA GLY A 31 53.21 49.68 21.94
C GLY A 31 53.54 51.06 21.33
N PHE A 32 53.68 51.17 20.01
CA PHE A 32 53.81 52.44 19.30
C PHE A 32 52.46 53.17 19.27
N PHE A 33 51.39 52.51 18.83
CA PHE A 33 50.08 53.16 18.75
C PHE A 33 49.49 53.51 20.12
N ASP A 34 49.83 52.77 21.18
CA ASP A 34 49.40 53.08 22.56
C ASP A 34 50.19 54.23 23.22
N ARG A 35 51.43 54.52 22.79
CA ARG A 35 52.29 55.55 23.42
C ARG A 35 52.46 56.83 22.59
N GLU A 36 52.45 56.71 21.27
CA GLU A 36 52.81 57.80 20.34
C GLU A 36 51.65 58.23 19.42
N SER A 37 50.43 57.70 19.60
CA SER A 37 49.26 58.11 18.82
C SER A 37 47.99 58.26 19.66
N ASP A 38 47.16 59.26 19.36
CA ASP A 38 45.81 59.41 19.94
C ASP A 38 44.77 58.46 19.29
N HIS A 39 45.20 57.57 18.39
CA HIS A 39 44.33 56.71 17.59
C HIS A 39 44.28 55.28 18.13
N ARG A 40 43.16 54.92 18.75
CA ARG A 40 42.97 53.58 19.33
C ARG A 40 42.93 52.48 18.25
N VAL A 41 43.78 51.48 18.40
CA VAL A 41 43.80 50.29 17.54
C VAL A 41 42.78 49.26 18.04
N ALA A 42 41.96 48.72 17.13
CA ALA A 42 40.99 47.66 17.40
C ALA A 42 41.59 46.26 17.23
N ALA A 43 42.46 46.09 16.23
CA ALA A 43 43.13 44.82 15.98
C ALA A 43 44.38 45.03 15.11
N VAL A 44 45.40 44.18 15.33
CA VAL A 44 46.54 44.03 14.43
C VAL A 44 46.58 42.59 13.93
N GLN A 45 46.61 42.40 12.61
CA GLN A 45 46.64 41.10 11.96
C GLN A 45 47.95 40.88 11.18
N ALA A 46 48.55 39.71 11.36
CA ALA A 46 49.67 39.26 10.54
C ALA A 46 49.23 38.98 9.11
N CYS A 47 49.92 39.57 8.13
CA CYS A 47 49.75 39.29 6.71
C CYS A 47 51.03 38.66 6.13
N PRO A 48 50.92 37.83 5.06
CA PRO A 48 52.08 37.23 4.42
C PRO A 48 53.10 38.29 3.95
N GLY A 49 54.40 37.99 4.08
CA GLY A 49 55.48 38.88 3.64
C GLY A 49 55.98 39.90 4.69
N ARG A 50 55.86 39.59 5.99
CA ARG A 50 56.20 40.49 7.13
C ARG A 50 55.45 41.83 7.09
N VAL A 51 54.17 41.78 6.73
CA VAL A 51 53.27 42.94 6.75
C VAL A 51 52.28 42.81 7.90
N ALA A 52 52.08 43.88 8.66
CA ALA A 52 51.09 43.94 9.73
C ALA A 52 49.91 44.84 9.31
N ARG A 53 48.70 44.28 9.29
CA ARG A 53 47.47 45.04 9.03
C ARG A 53 46.92 45.60 10.33
N VAL A 54 46.90 46.92 10.45
CA VAL A 54 46.39 47.63 11.63
C VAL A 54 44.99 48.13 11.33
N THR A 55 44.02 47.77 12.17
CA THR A 55 42.62 48.21 12.09
C THR A 55 42.34 49.17 13.24
N PHE A 56 41.97 50.40 12.92
CA PHE A 56 41.62 51.41 13.91
C PHE A 56 40.18 51.26 14.40
N ALA A 57 39.94 51.67 15.64
CA ALA A 57 38.64 51.69 16.27
C ALA A 57 37.80 52.90 15.78
N GLU A 58 37.10 53.59 16.68
CA GLU A 58 36.26 54.74 16.36
C GLU A 58 37.05 55.83 15.62
N ASN A 59 36.42 56.50 14.64
CA ASN A 59 37.04 57.48 13.74
C ASN A 59 38.23 56.96 12.89
N GLY A 60 38.35 55.65 12.69
CA GLY A 60 39.46 55.01 11.96
C GLY A 60 39.66 55.44 10.50
N ASP A 61 38.67 56.07 9.88
CA ASP A 61 38.78 56.58 8.50
C ASP A 61 39.73 57.80 8.42
N ALA A 62 39.77 58.64 9.47
CA ALA A 62 40.69 59.79 9.58
C ALA A 62 42.10 59.35 9.98
N ALA A 63 42.22 58.40 10.91
CA ALA A 63 43.51 57.82 11.31
C ALA A 63 44.21 57.13 10.13
N LYS A 64 43.44 56.42 9.30
CA LYS A 64 43.94 55.82 8.06
C LYS A 64 44.55 56.86 7.12
N LEU A 65 43.83 57.96 6.85
CA LEU A 65 44.33 59.02 5.97
C LEU A 65 45.61 59.65 6.53
N PHE A 66 45.65 59.93 7.84
CA PHE A 66 46.83 60.49 8.50
C PHE A 66 48.07 59.60 8.35
N PHE A 67 47.97 58.30 8.66
CA PHE A 67 49.12 57.39 8.55
C PHE A 67 49.49 57.03 7.10
N GLU A 68 48.53 57.02 6.18
CA GLU A 68 48.82 56.90 4.74
C GLU A 68 49.53 58.14 4.18
N GLU A 69 49.26 59.35 4.70
CA GLU A 69 50.00 60.58 4.36
C GLU A 69 51.37 60.65 5.04
N LEU A 70 51.46 60.21 6.30
CA LEU A 70 52.73 60.13 7.04
C LEU A 70 53.71 59.16 6.36
N GLY A 71 53.18 58.08 5.77
CA GLY A 71 53.91 57.16 4.89
C GLY A 71 54.92 56.24 5.57
N VAL A 72 55.44 56.61 6.74
CA VAL A 72 56.43 55.86 7.52
C VAL A 72 56.13 55.96 9.02
N ILE A 73 56.30 54.86 9.74
CA ILE A 73 56.15 54.73 11.19
C ILE A 73 57.49 54.27 11.78
N LYS A 74 57.94 54.88 12.89
CA LYS A 74 59.17 54.50 13.59
C LYS A 74 58.86 53.55 14.73
N LEU A 75 59.43 52.35 14.68
CA LEU A 75 59.35 51.37 15.77
C LEU A 75 60.74 51.25 16.40
N GLY A 76 61.00 52.05 17.43
CA GLY A 76 62.36 52.24 17.95
C GLY A 76 63.22 52.97 16.91
N ASP A 77 64.39 52.42 16.58
CA ASP A 77 65.32 53.00 15.60
C ASP A 77 65.06 52.57 14.13
N VAL A 78 63.97 51.84 13.88
CA VAL A 78 63.64 51.26 12.56
C VAL A 78 62.44 51.95 11.93
N GLU A 79 62.60 52.40 10.68
CA GLU A 79 61.53 53.00 9.86
C GLU A 79 60.75 51.93 9.08
N CYS A 80 59.46 51.78 9.37
CA CYS A 80 58.53 50.85 8.73
C CYS A 80 57.55 51.61 7.82
N ARG A 81 57.36 51.19 6.56
CA ARG A 81 56.53 51.91 5.57
C ARG A 81 55.05 51.55 5.66
N VAL A 82 54.17 52.51 5.46
CA VAL A 82 52.72 52.28 5.34
C VAL A 82 52.37 51.97 3.87
N VAL A 83 51.71 50.85 3.62
CA VAL A 83 51.40 50.30 2.29
C VAL A 83 49.89 50.26 2.08
N LYS A 84 49.43 50.59 0.86
CA LYS A 84 48.00 50.49 0.49
C LYS A 84 47.65 49.07 0.02
N PRO A 85 46.59 48.43 0.55
CA PRO A 85 46.20 47.09 0.13
C PRO A 85 45.61 47.06 -1.30
N PRO A 86 45.85 46.00 -2.10
CA PRO A 86 45.25 45.87 -3.43
C PRO A 86 43.73 45.61 -3.36
N PRO A 87 42.94 46.01 -4.39
CA PRO A 87 41.48 45.87 -4.38
C PRO A 87 41.02 44.39 -4.45
N PRO A 88 39.85 44.04 -3.87
CA PRO A 88 39.37 42.66 -3.84
C PRO A 88 38.97 42.15 -5.24
N PRO A 89 39.16 40.85 -5.54
CA PRO A 89 38.81 40.27 -6.83
C PRO A 89 37.29 40.26 -7.09
N PRO A 90 36.84 40.24 -8.37
CA PRO A 90 35.42 40.30 -8.73
C PRO A 90 34.62 39.10 -8.18
N GLN A 91 33.46 39.38 -7.56
CA GLN A 91 32.64 38.36 -6.89
C GLN A 91 31.94 37.42 -7.89
N LEU A 92 32.27 36.13 -7.80
CA LEU A 92 31.57 35.06 -8.51
C LEU A 92 30.19 34.84 -7.86
N THR A 93 29.12 35.02 -8.63
CA THR A 93 27.73 34.85 -8.16
C THR A 93 27.15 33.54 -8.67
N THR A 94 26.44 32.85 -7.78
CA THR A 94 25.68 31.65 -8.14
C THR A 94 24.26 32.03 -8.54
N VAL A 95 23.93 31.81 -9.82
CA VAL A 95 22.59 32.01 -10.38
C VAL A 95 21.94 30.64 -10.57
N VAL A 96 20.70 30.49 -10.08
CA VAL A 96 19.88 29.29 -10.28
C VAL A 96 18.90 29.56 -11.40
N VAL A 97 18.92 28.74 -12.45
CA VAL A 97 17.96 28.77 -13.56
C VAL A 97 17.02 27.59 -13.44
N SER A 98 15.72 27.86 -13.36
CA SER A 98 14.66 26.86 -13.24
C SER A 98 13.69 26.96 -14.42
N TRP A 99 12.97 25.88 -14.69
CA TRP A 99 11.96 25.76 -15.77
C TRP A 99 12.52 25.77 -17.20
N PHE A 100 13.84 25.65 -17.36
CA PHE A 100 14.43 25.32 -18.65
C PHE A 100 14.32 23.79 -18.87
N PRO A 101 14.01 23.30 -20.09
CA PRO A 101 13.90 21.87 -20.37
C PRO A 101 15.17 21.12 -19.97
N PHE A 102 15.01 19.94 -19.40
CA PHE A 102 16.15 19.18 -18.90
C PHE A 102 17.12 18.79 -20.02
N GLU A 103 16.59 18.52 -21.20
CA GLU A 103 17.30 18.17 -22.44
C GLU A 103 18.00 19.39 -23.07
N GLY A 104 17.69 20.60 -22.62
CA GLY A 104 18.26 21.82 -23.17
C GLY A 104 19.77 21.92 -22.91
N SER A 105 20.51 22.30 -23.96
CA SER A 105 21.96 22.49 -23.92
C SER A 105 22.37 23.55 -22.89
N ASN A 106 23.43 23.28 -22.12
CA ASN A 106 24.02 24.28 -21.22
C ASN A 106 24.50 25.52 -21.97
N ASP A 107 24.90 25.38 -23.24
CA ASP A 107 25.33 26.50 -24.09
C ASP A 107 24.21 27.51 -24.29
N ALA A 108 22.97 27.06 -24.49
CA ALA A 108 21.81 27.96 -24.60
C ALA A 108 21.62 28.84 -23.35
N ILE A 109 21.87 28.29 -22.17
CA ILE A 109 21.82 29.04 -20.90
C ILE A 109 23.02 29.99 -20.80
N SER A 110 24.20 29.52 -21.18
CA SER A 110 25.43 30.33 -21.19
C SER A 110 25.29 31.56 -22.09
N THR A 111 24.80 31.37 -23.32
CA THR A 111 24.53 32.43 -24.29
C THR A 111 23.44 33.39 -23.83
N ALA A 112 22.36 32.89 -23.21
CA ALA A 112 21.32 33.78 -22.70
C ALA A 112 21.80 34.62 -21.52
N LEU A 113 22.63 34.05 -20.64
CA LEU A 113 23.15 34.74 -19.47
C LEU A 113 24.39 35.60 -19.76
N SER A 114 25.09 35.40 -20.88
CA SER A 114 26.24 36.24 -21.25
C SER A 114 25.87 37.70 -21.48
N ALA A 115 24.60 37.99 -21.82
CA ALA A 115 24.08 39.36 -21.90
C ALA A 115 24.11 40.11 -20.54
N TYR A 116 24.16 39.38 -19.43
CA TYR A 116 24.10 39.93 -18.07
C TYR A 116 25.44 39.84 -17.33
N GLY A 117 26.46 39.22 -17.92
CA GLY A 117 27.75 39.05 -17.27
C GLY A 117 28.60 37.95 -17.88
N THR A 118 29.72 37.62 -17.24
CA THR A 118 30.63 36.59 -17.71
C THR A 118 30.31 35.25 -17.06
N VAL A 119 29.77 34.31 -17.84
CA VAL A 119 29.48 32.93 -17.38
C VAL A 119 30.78 32.12 -17.27
N LYS A 120 30.99 31.47 -16.13
CA LYS A 120 32.17 30.62 -15.85
C LYS A 120 31.85 29.13 -15.94
N SER A 121 30.70 28.69 -15.44
CA SER A 121 30.27 27.31 -15.58
C SER A 121 28.75 27.17 -15.47
N VAL A 122 28.21 26.15 -16.13
CA VAL A 122 26.81 25.74 -16.04
C VAL A 122 26.78 24.25 -15.71
N ARG A 123 26.06 23.87 -14.65
CA ARG A 123 25.90 22.47 -14.27
C ARG A 123 24.49 22.16 -13.80
N ASN A 124 24.13 20.88 -13.81
CA ASN A 124 22.91 20.41 -13.19
C ASN A 124 22.95 20.59 -11.67
N GLN A 125 21.87 21.11 -11.10
CA GLN A 125 21.64 21.00 -9.66
C GLN A 125 21.24 19.55 -9.35
N VAL A 126 21.79 19.02 -8.26
CA VAL A 126 21.53 17.65 -7.76
C VAL A 126 20.95 17.69 -6.35
N TRP A 127 20.24 16.65 -5.96
CA TRP A 127 19.64 16.55 -4.63
C TRP A 127 20.73 16.36 -3.55
N PRO A 128 20.66 17.11 -2.43
CA PRO A 128 21.53 16.86 -1.29
C PRO A 128 21.36 15.41 -0.79
N GLY A 129 22.46 14.66 -0.72
CA GLY A 129 22.47 13.24 -0.32
C GLY A 129 22.17 12.23 -1.45
N ARG A 130 21.88 12.67 -2.68
CA ARG A 130 21.72 11.79 -3.85
C ARG A 130 22.38 12.40 -5.10
N PRO A 131 23.72 12.30 -5.23
CA PRO A 131 24.48 12.96 -6.31
C PRO A 131 24.11 12.50 -7.73
N SER A 132 23.52 11.31 -7.87
CA SER A 132 23.07 10.75 -9.16
C SER A 132 21.74 11.33 -9.65
N VAL A 133 21.01 12.11 -8.83
CA VAL A 133 19.67 12.60 -9.16
C VAL A 133 19.67 14.12 -9.31
N SER A 134 19.39 14.60 -10.52
CA SER A 134 19.24 16.03 -10.79
C SER A 134 17.87 16.57 -10.35
N THR A 135 17.82 17.82 -9.90
CA THR A 135 16.57 18.51 -9.51
C THR A 135 15.82 19.12 -10.70
N GLY A 136 16.39 19.06 -11.91
CA GLY A 136 15.85 19.72 -13.11
C GLY A 136 16.23 21.19 -13.26
N SER A 137 16.83 21.81 -12.24
CA SER A 137 17.36 23.18 -12.30
C SER A 137 18.85 23.19 -12.65
N ARG A 138 19.34 24.33 -13.16
CA ARG A 138 20.74 24.56 -13.52
C ARG A 138 21.37 25.56 -12.55
N ILE A 139 22.60 25.27 -12.13
CA ILE A 139 23.44 26.17 -11.35
C ILE A 139 24.44 26.79 -12.31
N VAL A 140 24.44 28.11 -12.37
CA VAL A 140 25.34 28.92 -13.20
C VAL A 140 26.25 29.71 -12.27
N GLN A 141 27.56 29.54 -12.43
CA GLN A 141 28.56 30.40 -11.80
C GLN A 141 28.91 31.50 -12.79
N MET A 142 28.71 32.77 -12.42
CA MET A 142 29.00 33.89 -13.31
C MET A 142 29.36 35.17 -12.55
N VAL A 143 30.10 36.06 -13.20
CA VAL A 143 30.31 37.44 -12.73
C VAL A 143 29.22 38.28 -13.34
N ILE A 144 28.29 38.78 -12.52
CA ILE A 144 27.15 39.58 -12.98
C ILE A 144 27.63 41.02 -13.23
N ARG A 145 27.39 41.54 -14.43
CA ARG A 145 27.65 42.94 -14.81
C ARG A 145 26.37 43.76 -14.87
N ASN A 146 25.26 43.15 -15.29
CA ASN A 146 23.92 43.73 -15.37
C ASN A 146 22.93 42.90 -14.56
N VAL A 147 21.94 43.54 -13.93
CA VAL A 147 20.91 42.85 -13.14
C VAL A 147 20.16 41.84 -14.00
N ILE A 148 20.19 40.55 -13.61
CA ILE A 148 19.41 39.51 -14.29
C ILE A 148 17.95 39.60 -13.82
N PRO A 149 16.96 39.70 -14.73
CA PRO A 149 15.54 39.68 -14.38
C PRO A 149 15.11 38.31 -13.81
N PRO A 150 14.14 38.25 -12.87
CA PRO A 150 13.60 37.00 -12.32
C PRO A 150 13.05 36.01 -13.36
N PHE A 151 12.70 36.49 -14.56
CA PHE A 151 12.32 35.67 -15.69
C PHE A 151 13.03 36.13 -16.95
N ILE A 152 13.68 35.21 -17.65
CA ILE A 152 14.31 35.45 -18.94
C ILE A 152 13.82 34.43 -19.97
N PRO A 153 13.61 34.82 -21.23
CA PRO A 153 13.39 33.87 -22.31
C PRO A 153 14.72 33.23 -22.73
N ILE A 154 14.78 31.90 -22.78
CA ILE A 154 15.92 31.14 -23.29
C ILE A 154 15.39 30.24 -24.42
N ARG A 155 15.77 30.52 -25.67
CA ARG A 155 15.25 29.83 -26.88
C ARG A 155 13.72 29.73 -26.91
N GLY A 156 13.03 30.84 -26.62
CA GLY A 156 11.56 30.89 -26.57
C GLY A 156 10.92 30.33 -25.30
N VAL A 157 11.68 29.68 -24.40
CA VAL A 157 11.17 29.15 -23.13
C VAL A 157 11.36 30.15 -22.00
N ARG A 158 10.27 30.47 -21.29
CA ARG A 158 10.31 31.38 -20.15
C ARG A 158 10.91 30.68 -18.93
N CYS A 159 12.16 31.03 -18.62
CA CYS A 159 12.93 30.45 -17.53
C CYS A 159 12.94 31.38 -16.30
N LYS A 160 12.85 30.79 -15.11
CA LYS A 160 12.96 31.54 -13.84
C LYS A 160 14.42 31.61 -13.41
N THR A 161 14.93 32.79 -13.09
CA THR A 161 16.28 32.97 -12.54
C THR A 161 16.21 33.42 -11.09
N TRP A 162 17.22 33.07 -10.31
CA TRP A 162 17.38 33.57 -8.95
C TRP A 162 18.86 33.67 -8.57
N TYR A 163 19.23 34.75 -7.89
CA TYR A 163 20.53 34.90 -7.24
C TYR A 163 20.40 35.77 -5.99
N ARG A 164 21.40 35.66 -5.10
CA ARG A 164 21.42 36.43 -3.86
C ARG A 164 21.61 37.92 -4.16
N GLY A 165 20.67 38.75 -3.71
CA GLY A 165 20.67 40.20 -3.97
C GLY A 165 19.84 40.63 -5.19
N GLN A 166 19.16 39.71 -5.87
CA GLN A 166 18.27 40.05 -6.99
C GLN A 166 17.12 40.97 -6.53
N PRO A 167 16.84 42.09 -7.22
CA PRO A 167 15.75 43.00 -6.87
C PRO A 167 14.39 42.30 -6.83
N LEU A 168 13.59 42.63 -5.81
CA LEU A 168 12.28 42.02 -5.58
C LEU A 168 11.25 42.55 -6.60
N GLN A 169 10.84 41.70 -7.54
CA GLN A 169 9.81 42.00 -8.54
C GLN A 169 8.51 41.24 -8.26
N CYS A 170 7.37 41.94 -8.31
CA CYS A 170 6.07 41.36 -8.11
C CYS A 170 5.68 40.44 -9.29
N GLY A 171 5.37 39.16 -9.02
CA GLY A 171 4.94 38.19 -10.04
C GLY A 171 3.56 38.46 -10.65
N THR A 172 2.82 39.43 -10.09
CA THR A 172 1.45 39.80 -10.47
C THR A 172 1.46 41.01 -11.42
N CYS A 173 2.05 42.14 -11.00
CA CYS A 173 2.08 43.39 -11.80
C CYS A 173 3.44 43.71 -12.44
N ARG A 174 4.47 42.91 -12.18
CA ARG A 174 5.84 43.06 -12.72
C ARG A 174 6.58 44.34 -12.30
N LYS A 175 6.05 45.15 -11.38
CA LYS A 175 6.78 46.28 -10.78
C LYS A 175 7.72 45.81 -9.67
N VAL A 176 8.84 46.52 -9.49
CA VAL A 176 9.80 46.29 -8.41
C VAL A 176 9.31 46.93 -7.10
N GLY A 177 9.66 46.36 -5.95
CA GLY A 177 9.43 46.96 -4.63
C GLY A 177 8.36 46.32 -3.73
N HIS A 178 7.59 45.31 -4.20
CA HIS A 178 6.63 44.57 -3.37
C HIS A 178 6.49 43.10 -3.79
N LYS A 179 5.98 42.24 -2.89
CA LYS A 179 5.72 40.82 -3.17
C LYS A 179 4.35 40.64 -3.81
N SER A 180 4.13 39.54 -4.54
CA SER A 180 2.82 39.21 -5.14
C SER A 180 1.67 39.17 -4.12
N ALA A 181 1.97 38.91 -2.85
CA ALA A 181 0.98 38.91 -1.78
C ALA A 181 0.35 40.29 -1.53
N ASP A 182 1.14 41.35 -1.72
CA ASP A 182 0.82 42.75 -1.41
C ASP A 182 0.54 43.55 -2.69
N CYS A 183 0.25 42.86 -3.79
CA CYS A 183 0.06 43.49 -5.08
C CYS A 183 -1.35 44.13 -5.18
N PRO A 184 -1.46 45.42 -5.54
CA PRO A 184 -2.76 46.09 -5.70
C PRO A 184 -3.62 45.54 -6.84
N LEU A 185 -3.05 44.69 -7.72
CA LEU A 185 -3.76 44.00 -8.80
C LEU A 185 -4.14 42.55 -8.44
N LYS A 186 -3.92 42.11 -7.20
CA LYS A 186 -4.23 40.75 -6.75
C LYS A 186 -5.75 40.57 -6.66
N GLY A 187 -6.29 39.59 -7.39
CA GLY A 187 -7.74 39.32 -7.46
C GLY A 187 -8.45 40.01 -8.63
N LYS A 188 -7.76 40.95 -9.31
CA LYS A 188 -8.31 41.73 -10.41
C LYS A 188 -7.93 41.12 -11.77
N CYS A 189 -8.84 41.23 -12.73
CA CYS A 189 -8.61 40.82 -14.10
C CYS A 189 -7.48 41.64 -14.72
N PHE A 190 -6.42 40.98 -15.22
CA PHE A 190 -5.26 41.67 -15.84
C PHE A 190 -5.53 42.37 -17.18
N ARG A 191 -6.78 42.36 -17.67
CA ARG A 191 -7.18 43.01 -18.92
C ARG A 191 -8.05 44.26 -18.68
N CYS A 192 -8.98 44.23 -17.73
CA CYS A 192 -9.87 45.37 -17.41
C CYS A 192 -9.75 45.87 -15.97
N HIS A 193 -8.91 45.24 -15.15
CA HIS A 193 -8.66 45.53 -13.74
C HIS A 193 -9.91 45.47 -12.82
N GLN A 194 -10.96 44.77 -13.25
CA GLN A 194 -12.16 44.49 -12.44
C GLN A 194 -12.09 43.13 -11.74
N ASP A 195 -12.76 43.01 -10.59
CA ASP A 195 -12.84 41.77 -9.81
C ASP A 195 -13.84 40.76 -10.42
N GLY A 196 -13.76 39.49 -10.01
CA GLY A 196 -14.77 38.47 -10.33
C GLY A 196 -14.54 37.61 -11.59
N HIS A 197 -13.46 37.80 -12.35
CA HIS A 197 -13.13 36.96 -13.51
C HIS A 197 -11.63 36.94 -13.86
N LEU A 198 -11.19 35.89 -14.56
CA LEU A 198 -9.83 35.77 -15.08
C LEU A 198 -9.67 36.52 -16.41
N ALA A 199 -8.47 37.01 -16.73
CA ALA A 199 -8.19 37.76 -17.96
C ALA A 199 -8.56 37.03 -19.26
N ARG A 200 -8.50 35.69 -19.25
CA ARG A 200 -8.96 34.83 -20.37
C ARG A 200 -10.48 34.87 -20.61
N ASN A 201 -11.24 35.26 -19.59
CA ASN A 201 -12.70 35.37 -19.63
C ASN A 201 -13.17 36.84 -19.67
N CYS A 202 -12.25 37.78 -19.93
CA CYS A 202 -12.53 39.21 -19.93
C CYS A 202 -13.14 39.64 -21.26
N LYS A 203 -14.37 40.15 -21.22
CA LYS A 203 -15.16 40.62 -22.38
C LYS A 203 -14.70 41.97 -22.93
N VAL A 204 -13.80 42.67 -22.25
CA VAL A 204 -13.24 43.95 -22.74
C VAL A 204 -12.17 43.65 -23.80
N THR A 205 -12.44 44.04 -25.04
CA THR A 205 -11.47 44.11 -26.14
C THR A 205 -10.76 45.46 -26.10
N VAL A 206 -9.46 45.47 -25.83
CA VAL A 206 -8.60 46.65 -26.05
C VAL A 206 -7.61 46.29 -27.15
N ALA A 207 -7.44 47.21 -28.10
CA ALA A 207 -6.51 47.11 -29.21
C ALA A 207 -5.09 46.78 -28.73
N ALA A 208 -4.34 46.04 -29.57
CA ALA A 208 -2.98 45.62 -29.30
C ALA A 208 -2.09 46.81 -28.87
N PRO A 209 -1.26 46.69 -27.82
CA PRO A 209 -0.28 47.71 -27.54
C PRO A 209 0.75 47.74 -28.67
N ALA A 210 1.03 48.96 -29.13
CA ALA A 210 2.04 49.29 -30.14
C ALA A 210 3.40 48.67 -29.79
N GLU A 211 4.15 48.32 -30.84
CA GLU A 211 5.54 47.88 -30.80
C GLU A 211 6.36 48.83 -29.91
N ALA A 212 7.06 48.27 -28.92
CA ALA A 212 8.05 49.01 -28.17
C ALA A 212 9.33 49.08 -29.00
N ASP A 213 9.77 50.31 -29.25
CA ASP A 213 10.94 50.66 -30.06
C ASP A 213 12.20 49.83 -29.74
N ALA A 214 12.89 49.42 -30.81
CA ALA A 214 14.24 48.91 -30.72
C ALA A 214 15.22 50.04 -30.32
N PRO A 215 16.19 49.80 -29.42
CA PRO A 215 17.30 50.73 -29.25
C PRO A 215 18.17 50.70 -30.50
N VAL A 216 18.27 51.87 -31.14
CA VAL A 216 19.20 52.23 -32.20
C VAL A 216 20.63 51.91 -31.74
N THR A 217 21.34 51.08 -32.50
CA THR A 217 22.81 51.03 -32.46
C THR A 217 23.34 51.93 -33.56
N GLU A 218 24.19 52.89 -33.20
CA GLU A 218 25.09 53.54 -34.17
C GLU A 218 25.93 52.47 -34.87
N ASN A 219 26.10 52.63 -36.17
CA ASN A 219 26.76 51.75 -37.15
C ASN A 219 25.82 50.72 -37.79
N GLY A 220 25.05 51.21 -38.77
CA GLY A 220 24.25 50.38 -39.66
C GLY A 220 25.10 49.59 -40.65
N VAL A 221 24.83 48.28 -40.74
CA VAL A 221 24.82 47.49 -41.98
C VAL A 221 23.78 46.38 -41.80
N ALA A 222 22.85 46.25 -42.75
CA ALA A 222 21.76 45.28 -42.76
C ALA A 222 22.17 43.95 -43.41
N VAL A 223 21.64 42.83 -42.90
CA VAL A 223 21.48 41.56 -43.64
C VAL A 223 20.10 40.97 -43.30
N PRO A 224 19.27 40.55 -44.28
CA PRO A 224 17.87 40.17 -44.06
C PRO A 224 17.71 38.72 -43.55
N PRO A 225 16.64 38.39 -42.80
CA PRO A 225 16.31 37.02 -42.44
C PRO A 225 15.47 36.32 -43.53
N VAL A 226 15.86 35.08 -43.84
CA VAL A 226 15.18 34.16 -44.75
C VAL A 226 13.92 33.58 -44.09
N LYS A 227 12.79 33.67 -44.79
CA LYS A 227 11.48 33.10 -44.45
C LYS A 227 11.50 31.56 -44.60
N SER A 228 10.84 30.86 -43.70
CA SER A 228 10.32 29.51 -43.98
C SER A 228 8.81 29.48 -43.75
N THR A 229 8.12 28.97 -44.76
CA THR A 229 6.66 28.83 -44.93
C THR A 229 6.12 27.59 -44.21
N PRO A 230 4.84 27.59 -43.78
CA PRO A 230 4.15 26.40 -43.28
C PRO A 230 3.48 25.62 -44.43
N ALA A 231 3.29 24.31 -44.24
CA ALA A 231 2.48 23.47 -45.12
C ALA A 231 1.30 22.86 -44.33
N GLU A 232 0.20 22.68 -45.06
CA GLU A 232 -1.20 22.59 -44.62
C GLU A 232 -1.66 21.17 -44.25
N GLU A 233 -2.77 21.13 -43.49
CA GLU A 233 -3.65 19.96 -43.29
C GLU A 233 -4.69 19.91 -44.42
N GLU A 234 -5.01 18.70 -44.92
CA GLU A 234 -6.27 18.45 -45.63
C GLU A 234 -6.92 17.12 -45.18
N THR A 235 -8.23 17.19 -45.02
CA THR A 235 -9.20 16.07 -44.90
C THR A 235 -9.67 15.66 -46.29
N PRO A 236 -10.34 14.50 -46.47
CA PRO A 236 -11.76 14.62 -46.87
C PRO A 236 -12.69 13.45 -46.46
N ASP A 237 -13.99 13.76 -46.44
CA ASP A 237 -15.15 12.86 -46.55
C ASP A 237 -15.57 12.68 -48.04
N THR A 238 -16.07 11.49 -48.45
CA THR A 238 -17.40 11.29 -49.10
C THR A 238 -17.65 9.85 -49.64
N ALA A 239 -18.84 9.33 -49.26
CA ALA A 239 -19.83 8.40 -49.86
C ALA A 239 -19.54 7.31 -50.94
N ILE A 240 -19.93 6.06 -50.58
CA ILE A 240 -20.85 5.05 -51.20
C ILE A 240 -20.76 4.70 -52.70
N GLU A 241 -20.55 3.40 -53.01
CA GLU A 241 -21.40 2.57 -53.91
C GLU A 241 -21.14 1.05 -53.76
N ASP A 242 -22.19 0.26 -54.00
CA ASP A 242 -22.39 -1.18 -53.73
C ASP A 242 -21.67 -2.16 -54.68
N SER A 243 -21.39 -3.37 -54.20
CA SER A 243 -21.57 -4.63 -54.98
C SER A 243 -21.59 -5.86 -54.08
N GLU A 244 -22.56 -6.74 -54.36
CA GLU A 244 -22.85 -8.00 -53.67
C GLU A 244 -21.99 -9.17 -54.19
N ASP A 245 -21.95 -10.21 -53.34
CA ASP A 245 -21.78 -11.65 -53.61
C ASP A 245 -20.49 -12.44 -53.25
N GLU A 246 -20.80 -13.62 -52.68
CA GLU A 246 -20.07 -14.87 -52.46
C GLU A 246 -19.29 -15.14 -51.15
N VAL A 247 -20.06 -15.67 -50.19
CA VAL A 247 -19.84 -16.89 -49.37
C VAL A 247 -18.42 -17.49 -49.35
N GLY A 248 -17.74 -17.33 -48.21
CA GLY A 248 -16.59 -18.14 -47.81
C GLY A 248 -16.28 -17.99 -46.32
N SER A 249 -16.56 -19.04 -45.52
CA SER A 249 -16.29 -19.07 -44.08
C SER A 249 -14.80 -18.88 -43.75
N PRO A 250 -14.39 -17.97 -42.85
CA PRO A 250 -13.00 -17.91 -42.38
C PRO A 250 -12.78 -18.75 -41.12
N PRO A 251 -11.54 -19.25 -40.91
CA PRO A 251 -11.19 -20.16 -39.83
C PRO A 251 -10.97 -19.43 -38.50
N ASP A 252 -11.41 -20.06 -37.41
CA ASP A 252 -11.23 -19.61 -36.03
C ASP A 252 -9.76 -19.30 -35.70
N SER A 253 -9.41 -18.00 -35.67
CA SER A 253 -8.17 -17.47 -35.11
C SER A 253 -8.46 -16.83 -33.75
N ASP A 254 -8.24 -17.59 -32.67
CA ASP A 254 -8.39 -17.20 -31.25
C ASP A 254 -7.45 -16.07 -30.76
N ALA A 255 -6.80 -15.32 -31.65
CA ALA A 255 -5.84 -14.26 -31.29
C ALA A 255 -6.50 -12.90 -30.97
N SER A 256 -7.81 -12.74 -31.23
CA SER A 256 -8.54 -11.48 -31.02
C SER A 256 -9.26 -11.38 -29.65
N GLU A 257 -9.25 -12.44 -28.84
CA GLU A 257 -10.01 -12.49 -27.58
C GLU A 257 -9.46 -11.55 -26.47
N ASP A 258 -8.17 -11.16 -26.52
CA ASP A 258 -7.56 -10.30 -25.48
C ASP A 258 -7.99 -8.82 -25.55
N ARG A 259 -8.63 -8.37 -26.65
CA ARG A 259 -9.10 -6.98 -26.78
C ARG A 259 -10.41 -6.69 -26.05
N PHE A 260 -11.27 -7.69 -25.84
CA PHE A 260 -12.61 -7.49 -25.27
C PHE A 260 -12.66 -7.54 -23.73
N ALA A 261 -11.58 -7.95 -23.07
CA ALA A 261 -11.53 -8.00 -21.60
C ALA A 261 -11.29 -6.63 -20.93
N SER A 262 -11.04 -5.56 -21.70
CA SER A 262 -10.57 -4.26 -21.21
C SER A 262 -11.43 -3.05 -21.60
N CYS A 263 -12.69 -3.23 -22.00
CA CYS A 263 -13.57 -2.10 -22.30
C CYS A 263 -14.28 -1.54 -21.04
N GLU A 264 -13.86 -0.33 -20.67
CA GLU A 264 -14.54 0.76 -19.95
C GLU A 264 -15.41 0.46 -18.71
N THR A 265 -14.89 0.84 -17.53
CA THR A 265 -15.68 1.24 -16.36
C THR A 265 -16.12 2.70 -16.51
N THR A 266 -17.24 2.92 -17.17
CA THR A 266 -18.05 4.16 -17.10
C THR A 266 -19.50 3.73 -17.00
N GLY A 267 -19.93 3.43 -15.78
CA GLY A 267 -21.29 3.04 -15.46
C GLY A 267 -21.52 3.24 -13.97
N ASN A 268 -22.25 4.30 -13.66
CA ASN A 268 -22.63 4.71 -12.33
C ASN A 268 -23.65 3.69 -11.79
N GLU A 269 -23.19 2.69 -11.03
CA GLU A 269 -24.06 1.76 -10.30
C GLU A 269 -23.63 1.74 -8.83
N ASN A 270 -24.60 1.96 -7.94
CA ASN A 270 -24.43 1.95 -6.50
C ASN A 270 -23.76 0.65 -6.03
N ILE A 271 -22.47 0.75 -5.70
CA ILE A 271 -21.69 -0.32 -5.09
C ILE A 271 -22.15 -0.46 -3.64
N ILE A 272 -23.12 -1.35 -3.41
CA ILE A 272 -23.28 -1.98 -2.10
C ILE A 272 -22.09 -2.93 -1.92
N SER A 273 -21.32 -2.69 -0.86
CA SER A 273 -20.09 -3.40 -0.52
C SER A 273 -20.29 -4.91 -0.42
N ALA A 274 -19.73 -5.65 -1.38
CA ALA A 274 -19.48 -7.08 -1.21
C ALA A 274 -18.30 -7.24 -0.25
N THR A 275 -18.59 -7.80 0.93
CA THR A 275 -17.69 -8.08 2.05
C THR A 275 -16.44 -8.85 1.62
N GLU A 276 -15.27 -8.23 1.82
CA GLU A 276 -13.99 -8.94 1.85
C GLU A 276 -13.96 -9.91 3.05
N GLY A 277 -13.23 -11.01 2.89
CA GLY A 277 -13.42 -12.25 3.66
C GLY A 277 -13.46 -12.10 5.18
N PHE A 278 -14.36 -12.88 5.79
CA PHE A 278 -14.53 -13.08 7.23
C PHE A 278 -13.25 -13.62 7.91
N ALA A 279 -12.30 -12.73 8.16
CA ALA A 279 -11.47 -12.75 9.35
C ALA A 279 -12.23 -12.01 10.46
N ASN A 280 -12.16 -12.50 11.70
CA ASN A 280 -12.74 -11.79 12.84
C ASN A 280 -12.26 -10.33 12.81
N PRO A 281 -13.14 -9.33 13.06
CA PRO A 281 -12.74 -7.94 13.19
C PRO A 281 -12.05 -7.77 14.54
N ALA A 282 -10.77 -8.13 14.59
CA ALA A 282 -9.83 -7.68 15.60
C ALA A 282 -8.45 -7.37 14.99
N ASP A 283 -8.27 -7.60 13.69
CA ASP A 283 -7.03 -7.28 12.98
C ASP A 283 -7.34 -6.64 11.62
N SER A 284 -6.78 -5.46 11.40
CA SER A 284 -6.69 -4.61 10.19
C SER A 284 -7.86 -3.67 9.80
N ASP A 285 -7.54 -2.38 9.94
CA ASP A 285 -7.67 -1.25 9.01
C ASP A 285 -9.05 -0.90 8.42
N MET A 286 -9.52 0.31 8.78
CA MET A 286 -10.86 0.83 8.45
C MET A 286 -10.84 2.01 7.46
N ALA A 287 -11.85 2.04 6.60
CA ALA A 287 -12.30 3.19 5.82
C ALA A 287 -13.85 3.19 5.73
N GLY A 288 -14.47 4.38 5.75
CA GLY A 288 -15.92 4.64 5.55
C GLY A 288 -16.55 5.36 6.76
N GLU A 289 -16.74 6.68 6.74
CA GLU A 289 -17.85 7.49 6.17
C GLU A 289 -19.17 7.41 6.96
N SER A 290 -19.79 8.58 7.16
CA SER A 290 -20.59 8.98 8.33
C SER A 290 -21.86 9.74 7.94
N GLY A 291 -22.92 9.69 8.75
CA GLY A 291 -24.03 10.66 8.71
C GLY A 291 -24.92 10.68 9.97
N PRO A 292 -25.56 11.82 10.35
CA PRO A 292 -25.67 12.25 11.77
C PRO A 292 -27.04 12.82 12.23
N TRP A 293 -27.48 12.64 13.49
CA TRP A 293 -28.51 13.48 14.17
C TRP A 293 -28.37 13.41 15.71
N THR A 294 -27.84 14.45 16.41
CA THR A 294 -28.47 15.60 17.12
C THR A 294 -28.67 15.45 18.64
N THR A 295 -28.55 16.58 19.34
CA THR A 295 -27.95 16.78 20.67
C THR A 295 -28.89 17.50 21.64
N VAL A 296 -28.93 17.19 22.95
CA VAL A 296 -29.16 18.19 24.03
C VAL A 296 -28.50 17.78 25.38
N SER A 297 -27.37 18.43 25.68
CA SER A 297 -26.97 19.14 26.91
C SER A 297 -27.47 18.74 28.33
N ARG A 298 -26.51 18.45 29.24
CA ARG A 298 -26.02 19.29 30.38
C ARG A 298 -25.93 18.63 31.78
N LYS A 299 -24.75 18.83 32.37
CA LYS A 299 -24.38 19.07 33.80
C LYS A 299 -24.02 17.89 34.74
N ARG A 300 -22.70 17.77 34.91
CA ARG A 300 -21.90 17.31 36.08
C ARG A 300 -22.11 18.22 37.32
N PRO A 301 -21.63 17.91 38.56
CA PRO A 301 -20.34 17.25 38.84
C PRO A 301 -20.16 16.38 40.11
N ALA A 302 -18.98 15.71 40.14
CA ALA A 302 -18.03 15.53 41.26
C ALA A 302 -18.42 14.59 42.42
N SER A 303 -17.73 13.45 42.57
CA SER A 303 -16.54 13.20 43.42
C SER A 303 -16.97 12.45 44.71
N SER A 304 -16.32 11.44 45.26
CA SER A 304 -14.92 11.00 45.21
C SER A 304 -14.74 9.75 46.09
N VAL A 305 -13.82 8.86 45.65
CA VAL A 305 -12.78 8.21 46.49
C VAL A 305 -13.13 6.89 47.22
N PRO A 306 -12.14 5.97 47.35
CA PRO A 306 -12.30 4.52 47.16
C PRO A 306 -11.99 3.70 48.41
N VAL A 307 -12.31 2.40 48.41
CA VAL A 307 -11.73 1.46 49.39
C VAL A 307 -11.38 0.12 48.75
N SER A 308 -10.08 0.02 48.53
CA SER A 308 -9.15 -1.12 48.52
C SER A 308 -9.51 -2.42 49.30
N VAL A 309 -9.09 -3.57 48.73
CA VAL A 309 -8.30 -4.68 49.35
C VAL A 309 -8.92 -6.10 49.51
N LYS A 310 -8.15 -7.07 48.94
CA LYS A 310 -7.87 -8.50 49.33
C LYS A 310 -8.73 -9.68 48.85
N ARG A 311 -8.25 -10.27 47.75
CA ARG A 311 -7.66 -11.62 47.54
C ARG A 311 -7.53 -12.60 48.75
N THR A 312 -8.07 -13.82 48.55
CA THR A 312 -7.68 -15.11 49.19
C THR A 312 -8.12 -16.25 48.25
N GLN A 313 -7.18 -16.90 47.54
CA GLN A 313 -6.55 -18.21 47.80
C GLN A 313 -7.47 -19.45 47.80
N GLN A 314 -7.06 -20.41 46.97
CA GLN A 314 -7.64 -21.71 46.60
C GLN A 314 -7.38 -22.82 47.64
N ALA A 315 -8.19 -23.88 47.61
CA ALA A 315 -7.79 -25.31 47.73
C ALA A 315 -9.00 -26.23 47.34
N PRO A 316 -8.89 -27.58 47.22
CA PRO A 316 -8.82 -28.26 45.91
C PRO A 316 -9.73 -29.51 45.70
N SER A 317 -9.72 -29.97 44.44
CA SER A 317 -9.85 -31.36 43.94
C SER A 317 -11.23 -32.06 43.84
N LYS A 318 -11.56 -32.50 42.61
CA LYS A 318 -11.75 -33.90 42.20
C LYS A 318 -11.83 -34.00 40.66
N SER A 319 -11.17 -35.01 40.10
CA SER A 319 -10.86 -35.23 38.68
C SER A 319 -12.02 -35.88 37.89
N PRO A 320 -12.11 -35.62 36.56
CA PRO A 320 -12.75 -36.55 35.65
C PRO A 320 -11.89 -36.94 34.43
N VAL A 321 -12.19 -38.14 33.96
CA VAL A 321 -11.75 -38.88 32.76
C VAL A 321 -11.44 -37.98 31.56
N VAL A 322 -10.29 -38.20 30.91
CA VAL A 322 -9.79 -37.29 29.86
C VAL A 322 -9.61 -37.95 28.49
N SER A 323 -10.02 -37.21 27.46
CA SER A 323 -9.96 -37.53 26.03
C SER A 323 -8.52 -37.40 25.46
N PRO A 324 -8.15 -38.02 24.32
CA PRO A 324 -6.76 -38.11 23.83
C PRO A 324 -6.05 -36.77 23.57
N MET A 325 -6.78 -35.65 23.42
CA MET A 325 -6.20 -34.30 23.28
C MET A 325 -5.65 -33.70 24.59
N SER A 326 -5.95 -34.30 25.74
CA SER A 326 -5.43 -33.85 27.02
C SER A 326 -3.99 -34.25 27.29
N ASP A 327 -3.52 -35.34 26.69
CA ASP A 327 -2.17 -35.85 26.92
C ASP A 327 -1.07 -34.97 26.30
N ILE A 328 -1.38 -34.12 25.32
CA ILE A 328 -0.41 -33.13 24.80
C ILE A 328 -0.12 -32.03 25.84
N ARG A 329 -1.01 -31.81 26.82
CA ARG A 329 -0.78 -30.84 27.92
C ARG A 329 0.28 -31.30 28.92
N ASN A 330 0.56 -32.60 29.00
CA ASN A 330 1.56 -33.17 29.92
C ASN A 330 3.00 -32.96 29.41
N GLY A 331 3.19 -32.42 28.20
CA GLY A 331 4.51 -32.07 27.67
C GLY A 331 5.49 -33.26 27.73
N PRO A 332 6.77 -33.05 28.08
CA PRO A 332 7.77 -34.12 28.16
C PRO A 332 7.47 -35.21 29.20
N ASP A 333 6.54 -35.00 30.12
CA ASP A 333 6.20 -35.96 31.17
C ASP A 333 5.41 -37.16 30.65
N VAL A 334 4.88 -37.11 29.42
CA VAL A 334 4.26 -38.30 28.79
C VAL A 334 5.26 -39.44 28.59
N PHE A 335 6.57 -39.16 28.58
CA PHE A 335 7.59 -40.19 28.46
C PHE A 335 7.85 -40.94 29.77
N LEU A 336 7.26 -40.52 30.90
CA LEU A 336 7.28 -41.29 32.15
C LEU A 336 6.50 -42.61 32.03
N GLU A 337 5.63 -42.73 31.03
CA GLU A 337 4.88 -43.97 30.72
C GLU A 337 5.75 -45.03 30.04
N VAL A 338 6.96 -44.67 29.59
CA VAL A 338 7.91 -45.55 28.95
C VAL A 338 9.05 -45.80 29.93
N PRO A 339 9.20 -47.01 30.51
CA PRO A 339 10.20 -47.29 31.55
C PRO A 339 11.62 -46.86 31.16
N GLU A 340 11.99 -47.02 29.89
CA GLU A 340 13.30 -46.65 29.35
C GLU A 340 13.52 -45.12 29.33
N LEU A 341 12.47 -44.33 29.05
CA LEU A 341 12.55 -42.86 28.99
C LEU A 341 12.22 -42.19 30.33
N ALA A 342 11.55 -42.91 31.24
CA ALA A 342 11.33 -42.50 32.62
C ALA A 342 12.64 -42.40 33.41
N ALA A 343 13.64 -43.23 33.05
CA ALA A 343 14.98 -43.18 33.63
C ALA A 343 15.82 -41.97 33.17
N CYS A 344 15.42 -41.27 32.10
CA CYS A 344 16.08 -40.04 31.68
C CYS A 344 15.87 -38.89 32.69
N SER A 345 16.73 -37.87 32.66
CA SER A 345 16.48 -36.63 33.40
C SER A 345 15.29 -35.87 32.80
N ALA A 346 14.70 -34.94 33.57
CA ALA A 346 13.63 -34.08 33.07
C ALA A 346 14.07 -33.26 31.84
N ASP A 347 15.30 -32.76 31.85
CA ASP A 347 15.89 -32.01 30.73
C ASP A 347 16.06 -32.89 29.48
N HIS A 348 16.50 -34.14 29.65
CA HIS A 348 16.60 -35.10 28.56
C HIS A 348 15.23 -35.46 27.97
N ARG A 349 14.19 -35.63 28.80
CA ARG A 349 12.81 -35.81 28.32
C ARG A 349 12.30 -34.59 27.56
N ALA A 350 12.62 -33.37 28.01
CA ALA A 350 12.28 -32.13 27.30
C ALA A 350 12.92 -32.06 25.91
N ILE A 351 14.19 -32.43 25.80
CA ILE A 351 14.90 -32.49 24.52
C ILE A 351 14.29 -33.55 23.59
N LEU A 352 14.03 -34.75 24.10
CA LEU A 352 13.38 -35.83 23.36
C LEU A 352 11.98 -35.43 22.87
N TRP A 353 11.24 -34.66 23.66
CA TRP A 353 9.92 -34.12 23.30
C TRP A 353 10.01 -33.14 22.14
N GLU A 354 10.91 -32.16 22.23
CA GLU A 354 11.10 -31.20 21.13
C GLU A 354 11.49 -31.89 19.82
N ILE A 355 12.37 -32.89 19.89
CA ILE A 355 12.82 -33.65 18.72
C ILE A 355 11.68 -34.50 18.14
N ALA A 356 10.91 -35.20 18.98
CA ALA A 356 9.75 -35.99 18.53
C ALA A 356 8.68 -35.11 17.87
N VAL A 357 8.46 -33.89 18.40
CA VAL A 357 7.58 -32.88 17.81
C VAL A 357 8.13 -32.36 16.47
N ASP A 358 9.43 -32.08 16.37
CA ASP A 358 10.07 -31.59 15.15
C ASP A 358 10.08 -32.65 14.03
N TYR A 359 10.19 -33.94 14.38
CA TYR A 359 10.11 -35.07 13.43
C TYR A 359 8.77 -35.22 12.71
N ARG A 360 7.71 -34.56 13.22
CA ARG A 360 6.43 -34.45 12.51
C ARG A 360 6.48 -33.47 11.32
N LYS A 361 7.45 -32.55 11.30
CA LYS A 361 7.59 -31.59 10.22
C LYS A 361 8.06 -32.28 8.93
N PRO A 362 7.67 -31.75 7.74
CA PRO A 362 8.19 -32.19 6.46
C PRO A 362 9.72 -32.24 6.43
N PRO A 363 10.36 -33.17 5.68
CA PRO A 363 11.82 -33.33 5.69
C PRO A 363 12.61 -32.03 5.44
N ASP A 364 12.06 -31.12 4.65
CA ASP A 364 12.57 -29.78 4.31
C ASP A 364 12.44 -28.75 5.45
N GLN A 365 11.57 -29.00 6.44
CA GLN A 365 11.36 -28.14 7.62
C GLN A 365 11.87 -28.75 8.93
N ARG A 366 12.37 -30.00 8.90
CA ARG A 366 13.06 -30.59 10.03
C ARG A 366 14.31 -29.77 10.29
N LYS A 367 14.48 -29.26 11.51
CA LYS A 367 15.79 -28.78 11.93
C LYS A 367 16.67 -30.02 11.98
N ARG A 368 17.69 -30.09 11.12
CA ARG A 368 18.71 -31.15 11.23
C ARG A 368 19.45 -30.94 12.55
N PHE A 369 19.04 -31.67 13.59
CA PHE A 369 19.76 -31.73 14.86
C PHE A 369 21.11 -32.47 14.75
N CYS A 370 21.47 -32.93 13.55
CA CYS A 370 22.73 -33.61 13.20
C CYS A 370 24.02 -32.78 13.40
N ARG A 371 24.01 -31.73 14.22
CA ARG A 371 25.18 -30.90 14.55
C ARG A 371 25.46 -30.75 16.04
N TRP A 372 24.82 -31.52 16.91
CA TRP A 372 24.97 -31.35 18.36
C TRP A 372 25.38 -32.66 19.04
N THR A 373 26.65 -33.03 18.84
CA THR A 373 27.37 -33.93 19.77
C THR A 373 28.17 -33.15 20.81
N SER A 374 28.11 -31.82 20.77
CA SER A 374 28.88 -30.89 21.61
C SER A 374 28.02 -29.98 22.49
N ASP A 375 26.68 -30.13 22.50
CA ASP A 375 25.84 -29.48 23.52
C ASP A 375 25.96 -30.27 24.84
N PRO A 376 26.32 -29.62 25.96
CA PRO A 376 26.34 -30.26 27.27
C PRO A 376 25.00 -30.91 27.65
N ARG A 377 23.87 -30.41 27.13
CA ARG A 377 22.52 -30.90 27.43
C ARG A 377 22.17 -32.24 26.77
N PHE A 378 22.99 -32.72 25.83
CA PHE A 378 22.80 -34.02 25.15
C PHE A 378 23.71 -35.11 25.71
N ILE A 379 24.63 -34.77 26.63
CA ILE A 379 25.57 -35.71 27.24
C ILE A 379 24.79 -36.74 28.07
N GLY A 380 24.86 -38.01 27.65
CA GLY A 380 24.19 -39.13 28.31
C GLY A 380 22.90 -39.63 27.66
N LEU A 381 22.41 -38.97 26.59
CA LEU A 381 21.35 -39.50 25.73
C LEU A 381 21.93 -40.45 24.67
N LYS A 382 21.30 -41.62 24.49
CA LYS A 382 21.69 -42.64 23.49
C LYS A 382 20.78 -42.55 22.26
N ASP A 383 21.28 -42.98 21.10
CA ASP A 383 20.50 -43.05 19.85
C ASP A 383 19.19 -43.86 20.00
N GLU A 384 19.20 -44.90 20.84
CA GLU A 384 18.00 -45.69 21.13
C GLU A 384 16.93 -44.93 21.93
N ASP A 385 17.30 -43.94 22.74
CA ASP A 385 16.35 -43.11 23.48
C ASP A 385 15.54 -42.24 22.51
N PHE A 386 16.19 -41.69 21.47
CA PHE A 386 15.52 -40.94 20.41
C PHE A 386 14.58 -41.82 19.59
N LYS A 387 15.03 -43.01 19.18
CA LYS A 387 14.19 -43.95 18.42
C LYS A 387 12.97 -44.38 19.23
N THR A 388 13.17 -44.67 20.51
CA THR A 388 12.11 -45.10 21.44
C THR A 388 11.11 -43.96 21.67
N ALA A 389 11.58 -42.73 21.91
CA ALA A 389 10.73 -41.55 22.07
C ALA A 389 9.90 -41.26 20.82
N ILE A 390 10.51 -41.27 19.63
CA ILE A 390 9.80 -41.05 18.35
C ILE A 390 8.77 -42.15 18.09
N LYS A 391 9.11 -43.42 18.36
CA LYS A 391 8.21 -44.56 18.16
C LYS A 391 7.01 -44.50 19.11
N PHE A 392 7.25 -44.24 20.40
CA PHE A 392 6.19 -44.07 21.40
C PHE A 392 5.28 -42.89 21.04
N PHE A 393 5.87 -41.74 20.72
CA PHE A 393 5.13 -40.53 20.37
C PHE A 393 4.25 -40.72 19.12
N ASN A 394 4.75 -41.38 18.07
CA ASN A 394 3.95 -41.67 16.87
C ASN A 394 2.84 -42.70 17.11
N LYS A 395 3.06 -43.66 18.04
CA LYS A 395 2.05 -44.65 18.43
C LYS A 395 0.94 -44.02 19.27
N LYS A 396 1.31 -43.15 20.23
CA LYS A 396 0.37 -42.47 21.14
C LYS A 396 -0.40 -41.34 20.45
N PHE A 397 0.25 -40.65 19.50
CA PHE A 397 -0.35 -39.60 18.70
C PHE A 397 -0.28 -39.94 17.20
N PRO A 398 -1.18 -40.78 16.67
CA PRO A 398 -1.20 -41.11 15.23
C PRO A 398 -1.51 -39.86 14.38
N LYS A 399 -1.00 -39.85 13.14
CA LYS A 399 -1.26 -38.80 12.14
C LYS A 399 -2.69 -38.89 11.63
N ASN A 400 -3.68 -38.51 12.42
CA ASN A 400 -5.05 -38.42 11.94
C ASN A 400 -5.29 -37.05 11.29
N LEU A 401 -5.09 -37.00 9.97
CA LEU A 401 -5.95 -36.26 9.05
C LEU A 401 -6.92 -37.28 8.43
N SER A 402 -7.67 -37.98 9.28
CA SER A 402 -8.84 -38.75 8.88
C SER A 402 -10.08 -37.93 9.22
N ASN A 403 -10.28 -36.84 8.49
CA ASN A 403 -11.61 -36.24 8.41
C ASN A 403 -12.30 -36.91 7.22
N ASN A 404 -13.41 -37.60 7.45
CA ASN A 404 -14.32 -38.11 6.41
C ASN A 404 -14.89 -37.00 5.49
N GLN A 405 -14.44 -35.74 5.63
CA GLN A 405 -14.86 -34.56 4.89
C GLN A 405 -13.93 -34.20 3.73
N LEU A 406 -12.70 -34.74 3.68
CA LEU A 406 -11.71 -34.42 2.65
C LEU A 406 -11.19 -35.70 1.98
N GLN A 407 -11.26 -35.73 0.64
CA GLN A 407 -10.69 -36.82 -0.15
C GLN A 407 -9.46 -36.32 -0.90
N GLN A 408 -8.30 -36.98 -0.69
CA GLN A 408 -7.13 -36.73 -1.53
C GLN A 408 -7.38 -37.29 -2.94
N LEU A 409 -7.14 -36.47 -3.96
CA LEU A 409 -7.33 -36.84 -5.36
C LEU A 409 -5.99 -37.23 -6.01
N PRO A 410 -5.88 -38.44 -6.60
CA PRO A 410 -4.76 -38.76 -7.49
C PRO A 410 -4.69 -37.78 -8.68
N PRO A 411 -3.50 -37.48 -9.24
CA PRO A 411 -3.33 -36.49 -10.31
C PRO A 411 -4.25 -36.71 -11.52
N ARG A 412 -4.45 -37.97 -11.94
CA ARG A 412 -5.34 -38.34 -13.06
C ARG A 412 -6.81 -38.03 -12.75
N VAL A 413 -7.26 -38.35 -11.52
CA VAL A 413 -8.64 -38.09 -11.07
C VAL A 413 -8.89 -36.59 -10.95
N PHE A 414 -7.92 -35.85 -10.42
CA PHE A 414 -7.97 -34.39 -10.36
C PHE A 414 -8.06 -33.76 -11.76
N ALA A 415 -7.25 -34.22 -12.71
CA ALA A 415 -7.31 -33.74 -14.10
C ALA A 415 -8.71 -33.99 -14.70
N GLY A 416 -9.31 -35.16 -14.46
CA GLY A 416 -10.68 -35.48 -14.88
C GLY A 416 -11.74 -34.56 -14.27
N ILE A 417 -11.72 -34.36 -12.94
CA ILE A 417 -12.66 -33.46 -12.23
C ILE A 417 -12.49 -32.01 -12.70
N LYS A 418 -11.24 -31.55 -12.88
CA LYS A 418 -10.94 -30.21 -13.36
C LYS A 418 -11.54 -29.97 -14.74
N VAL A 419 -11.38 -30.92 -15.67
CA VAL A 419 -11.92 -30.83 -17.03
C VAL A 419 -13.45 -30.93 -17.01
N SER A 420 -14.02 -31.85 -16.24
CA SER A 420 -15.47 -32.05 -16.13
C SER A 420 -16.18 -30.80 -15.62
N ASN A 421 -15.77 -30.27 -14.47
CA ASN A 421 -16.42 -29.10 -13.86
C ASN A 421 -16.26 -27.84 -14.71
N GLN A 422 -15.13 -27.69 -15.41
CA GLN A 422 -14.93 -26.58 -16.35
C GLN A 422 -15.76 -26.74 -17.62
N GLY A 423 -15.89 -27.97 -18.13
CA GLY A 423 -16.73 -28.28 -19.26
C GLY A 423 -18.20 -27.99 -18.96
N GLU A 424 -18.70 -28.49 -17.83
CA GLU A 424 -20.08 -28.26 -17.37
C GLU A 424 -20.40 -26.77 -17.21
N LEU A 425 -19.54 -26.03 -16.49
CA LEU A 425 -19.69 -24.59 -16.34
C LEU A 425 -19.69 -23.87 -17.70
N LYS A 426 -18.74 -24.21 -18.59
CA LYS A 426 -18.64 -23.59 -19.92
C LYS A 426 -19.89 -23.88 -20.75
N LEU A 427 -20.42 -25.10 -20.71
CA LEU A 427 -21.63 -25.50 -21.43
C LEU A 427 -22.87 -24.76 -20.90
N LYS A 428 -23.04 -24.66 -19.58
CA LYS A 428 -24.16 -23.92 -18.98
C LYS A 428 -24.09 -22.43 -19.32
N LEU A 429 -22.92 -21.80 -19.18
CA LEU A 429 -22.74 -20.38 -19.55
C LEU A 429 -22.97 -20.14 -21.05
N LEU A 430 -22.55 -21.06 -21.92
CA LEU A 430 -22.78 -20.96 -23.35
C LEU A 430 -24.27 -21.11 -23.70
N THR A 431 -24.98 -21.99 -23.00
CA THR A 431 -26.44 -22.16 -23.15
C THR A 431 -27.16 -20.87 -22.78
N LEU A 432 -26.83 -20.28 -21.63
CA LEU A 432 -27.38 -18.99 -21.18
C LEU A 432 -27.07 -17.83 -22.14
N LYS A 433 -25.90 -17.87 -22.81
CA LYS A 433 -25.59 -16.92 -23.88
C LYS A 433 -26.49 -17.13 -25.10
N LYS A 434 -26.66 -18.39 -25.54
CA LYS A 434 -27.49 -18.74 -26.71
C LYS A 434 -28.97 -18.44 -26.50
N THR A 435 -29.45 -18.56 -25.27
CA THR A 435 -30.84 -18.21 -24.91
C THR A 435 -31.03 -16.70 -24.63
N ASN A 436 -29.99 -15.88 -24.84
CA ASN A 436 -29.97 -14.44 -24.52
C ASN A 436 -30.24 -14.10 -23.04
N ALA A 437 -30.17 -15.07 -22.13
CA ALA A 437 -30.22 -14.82 -20.69
C ALA A 437 -28.96 -14.06 -20.21
N PHE A 438 -27.82 -14.29 -20.86
CA PHE A 438 -26.59 -13.52 -20.68
C PHE A 438 -26.17 -12.80 -21.95
N ASP A 439 -25.88 -11.50 -21.81
CA ASP A 439 -25.18 -10.74 -22.84
C ASP A 439 -23.72 -11.22 -23.00
N THR A 440 -23.09 -10.77 -24.08
CA THR A 440 -21.71 -11.14 -24.43
C THR A 440 -20.71 -10.70 -23.36
N GLN A 441 -20.89 -9.52 -22.76
CA GLN A 441 -19.97 -8.99 -21.75
C GLN A 441 -20.02 -9.81 -20.46
N ARG A 442 -21.22 -10.15 -19.98
CA ARG A 442 -21.47 -11.00 -18.82
C ARG A 442 -20.94 -12.40 -19.04
N TYR A 443 -21.16 -13.00 -20.22
CA TYR A 443 -20.59 -14.30 -20.56
C TYR A 443 -19.06 -14.31 -20.40
N TYR A 444 -18.36 -13.33 -20.99
CA TYR A 444 -16.90 -13.25 -20.88
C TYR A 444 -16.42 -12.91 -19.47
N ARG A 445 -17.18 -12.14 -18.69
CA ARG A 445 -16.87 -11.82 -17.30
C ARG A 445 -16.99 -13.02 -16.36
N LEU A 446 -17.99 -13.88 -16.57
CA LEU A 446 -18.23 -15.07 -15.74
C LEU A 446 -17.38 -16.26 -16.17
N ARG A 447 -16.98 -16.32 -17.44
CA ARG A 447 -16.11 -17.37 -17.97
C ARG A 447 -14.69 -17.21 -17.43
N CYS A 448 -14.14 -18.29 -16.87
CA CYS A 448 -12.74 -18.34 -16.47
C CYS A 448 -11.89 -18.94 -17.61
N SER A 449 -11.15 -18.10 -18.33
CA SER A 449 -10.29 -18.56 -19.44
C SER A 449 -9.07 -19.35 -18.95
N VAL A 450 -8.57 -19.03 -17.76
CA VAL A 450 -7.40 -19.69 -17.18
C VAL A 450 -7.70 -20.00 -15.72
N PRO A 451 -8.14 -21.23 -15.42
CA PRO A 451 -8.52 -21.61 -14.07
C PRO A 451 -7.33 -22.11 -13.26
N GLN A 452 -7.13 -21.52 -12.09
CA GLN A 452 -6.22 -22.00 -11.06
C GLN A 452 -6.96 -22.86 -10.03
N PRO A 453 -6.34 -23.94 -9.52
CA PRO A 453 -6.92 -24.63 -8.38
C PRO A 453 -6.97 -23.68 -7.17
N PRO A 454 -8.09 -23.63 -6.43
CA PRO A 454 -8.14 -22.97 -5.15
C PRO A 454 -7.03 -23.48 -4.22
N LYS A 455 -6.54 -22.64 -3.31
CA LYS A 455 -5.42 -23.00 -2.41
C LYS A 455 -5.84 -22.96 -0.96
N LEU A 456 -5.62 -24.06 -0.24
CA LEU A 456 -5.82 -24.10 1.20
C LEU A 456 -4.64 -23.42 1.91
N TYR A 457 -4.95 -22.57 2.88
CA TYR A 457 -4.00 -22.02 3.83
C TYR A 457 -4.65 -21.90 5.20
N GLY A 458 -3.85 -21.79 6.25
CA GLY A 458 -4.35 -21.66 7.62
C GLY A 458 -4.03 -20.29 8.20
N LEU A 459 -4.95 -19.72 8.98
CA LEU A 459 -4.69 -18.58 9.85
C LEU A 459 -4.72 -19.02 11.32
N PRO A 460 -3.67 -18.76 12.13
CA PRO A 460 -3.66 -19.14 13.52
C PRO A 460 -4.65 -18.30 14.34
N LYS A 461 -5.48 -18.95 15.16
CA LYS A 461 -6.31 -18.26 16.16
C LYS A 461 -5.50 -18.06 17.44
N LEU A 462 -4.69 -17.01 17.48
CA LEU A 462 -3.74 -16.73 18.59
C LEU A 462 -4.37 -16.57 19.97
N HIS A 463 -5.66 -16.25 20.02
CA HIS A 463 -6.41 -16.05 21.27
C HIS A 463 -7.00 -17.35 21.84
N LYS A 464 -6.90 -18.49 21.14
CA LYS A 464 -7.41 -19.78 21.61
C LYS A 464 -6.24 -20.67 22.10
N PRO A 465 -6.38 -21.40 23.21
CA PRO A 465 -5.36 -22.33 23.69
C PRO A 465 -4.92 -23.33 22.61
N GLY A 466 -3.62 -23.57 22.50
CA GLY A 466 -3.05 -24.44 21.47
C GLY A 466 -3.00 -23.84 20.05
N PHE A 467 -3.36 -22.57 19.91
CA PHE A 467 -3.30 -21.80 18.65
C PHE A 467 -3.90 -22.54 17.44
N PRO A 468 -5.16 -23.02 17.53
CA PRO A 468 -5.77 -23.78 16.46
C PRO A 468 -5.80 -22.98 15.15
N MET A 469 -5.57 -23.68 14.03
CA MET A 469 -5.58 -23.07 12.70
C MET A 469 -7.02 -22.95 12.18
N ARG A 470 -7.36 -21.79 11.61
CA ARG A 470 -8.57 -21.60 10.78
C ARG A 470 -8.19 -21.91 9.32
N PRO A 471 -8.64 -23.04 8.74
CA PRO A 471 -8.43 -23.33 7.33
C PRO A 471 -9.25 -22.38 6.46
N ILE A 472 -8.67 -21.88 5.37
CA ILE A 472 -9.32 -21.05 4.36
C ILE A 472 -8.89 -21.53 2.98
N VAL A 473 -9.86 -21.72 2.09
CA VAL A 473 -9.61 -22.04 0.69
C VAL A 473 -9.73 -20.77 -0.13
N SER A 474 -8.63 -20.33 -0.72
CA SER A 474 -8.57 -19.16 -1.59
C SER A 474 -9.17 -19.50 -2.96
N PHE A 475 -10.42 -19.10 -3.23
CA PHE A 475 -11.07 -19.30 -4.54
C PHE A 475 -10.65 -18.29 -5.62
N CYS A 476 -9.84 -17.28 -5.29
CA CYS A 476 -9.36 -16.31 -6.28
C CYS A 476 -8.71 -17.01 -7.49
N GLY A 477 -9.20 -16.72 -8.69
CA GLY A 477 -8.72 -17.32 -9.94
C GLY A 477 -9.24 -18.72 -10.25
N SER A 478 -10.13 -19.27 -9.41
CA SER A 478 -10.80 -20.55 -9.67
C SER A 478 -11.92 -20.42 -10.72
N PRO A 479 -12.33 -21.54 -11.36
CA PRO A 479 -13.35 -21.51 -12.42
C PRO A 479 -14.66 -20.84 -11.98
N THR A 480 -15.10 -21.10 -10.75
CA THR A 480 -16.40 -20.66 -10.24
C THR A 480 -16.33 -19.32 -9.48
N TYR A 481 -15.16 -18.67 -9.39
CA TYR A 481 -15.01 -17.49 -8.55
C TYR A 481 -15.89 -16.31 -8.98
N GLN A 482 -15.88 -15.96 -10.27
CA GLN A 482 -16.68 -14.87 -10.81
C GLN A 482 -18.17 -15.21 -10.82
N LEU A 483 -18.51 -16.46 -11.16
CA LEU A 483 -19.88 -16.96 -11.04
C LEU A 483 -20.38 -16.86 -9.60
N SER A 484 -19.59 -17.27 -8.62
CA SER A 484 -19.95 -17.20 -7.20
C SER A 484 -20.24 -15.76 -6.78
N LYS A 485 -19.45 -14.78 -7.22
CA LYS A 485 -19.73 -13.36 -6.95
C LYS A 485 -21.04 -12.89 -7.56
N TYR A 486 -21.29 -13.27 -8.81
CA TYR A 486 -22.53 -12.94 -9.48
C TYR A 486 -23.74 -13.55 -8.77
N LEU A 487 -23.66 -14.83 -8.38
CA LEU A 487 -24.69 -15.49 -7.60
C LEU A 487 -24.90 -14.81 -6.23
N THR A 488 -23.82 -14.40 -5.56
CA THR A 488 -23.94 -13.60 -4.32
C THR A 488 -24.78 -12.34 -4.57
N THR A 489 -24.51 -11.59 -5.64
CA THR A 489 -25.24 -10.36 -5.97
C THR A 489 -26.74 -10.62 -6.17
N ILE A 490 -27.12 -11.69 -6.87
CA ILE A 490 -28.54 -11.97 -7.16
C ILE A 490 -29.28 -12.62 -5.98
N LEU A 491 -28.57 -13.36 -5.12
CA LEU A 491 -29.17 -14.05 -3.97
C LEU A 491 -29.20 -13.19 -2.71
N GLN A 492 -28.34 -12.17 -2.59
CA GLN A 492 -28.28 -11.31 -1.41
C GLN A 492 -29.63 -10.66 -1.04
N PRO A 493 -30.46 -10.18 -2.00
CA PRO A 493 -31.78 -9.62 -1.71
C PRO A 493 -32.76 -10.62 -1.08
N LEU A 494 -32.53 -11.93 -1.23
CA LEU A 494 -33.39 -12.97 -0.64
C LEU A 494 -33.18 -13.12 0.86
N THR A 495 -32.08 -12.60 1.41
CA THR A 495 -31.81 -12.65 2.84
C THR A 495 -32.53 -11.52 3.55
N ASP A 496 -33.19 -11.86 4.66
CA ASP A 496 -33.91 -10.88 5.46
C ASP A 496 -32.98 -9.75 5.97
N LYS A 497 -33.50 -8.52 5.98
CA LYS A 497 -32.89 -7.34 6.63
C LYS A 497 -33.51 -7.07 8.00
N SER A 498 -34.29 -8.00 8.55
CA SER A 498 -35.02 -7.85 9.82
C SER A 498 -34.10 -7.56 11.00
N ARG A 499 -34.76 -7.16 12.09
CA ARG A 499 -34.15 -6.83 13.38
C ARG A 499 -33.28 -7.95 13.98
N HIS A 500 -33.39 -9.17 13.48
CA HIS A 500 -32.60 -10.31 13.95
C HIS A 500 -31.19 -10.35 13.36
N LYS A 501 -30.97 -9.77 12.18
CA LYS A 501 -29.67 -9.79 11.50
C LYS A 501 -28.89 -8.51 11.78
N LEU A 502 -27.67 -8.67 12.25
CA LEU A 502 -26.73 -7.56 12.48
C LEU A 502 -25.80 -7.40 11.27
N GLN A 503 -25.63 -6.17 10.79
CA GLN A 503 -24.62 -5.85 9.76
C GLN A 503 -23.39 -5.18 10.37
N SER A 504 -23.55 -4.54 11.52
CA SER A 504 -22.49 -3.79 12.19
C SER A 504 -22.64 -3.80 13.71
N THR A 505 -21.54 -3.44 14.41
CA THR A 505 -21.55 -3.16 15.84
C THR A 505 -22.51 -2.00 16.20
N GLU A 506 -22.72 -1.05 15.28
CA GLU A 506 -23.67 0.05 15.46
C GLU A 506 -25.13 -0.45 15.50
N ASP A 507 -25.50 -1.38 14.61
CA ASP A 507 -26.82 -2.00 14.62
C ASP A 507 -27.07 -2.76 15.93
N PHE A 508 -26.04 -3.47 16.42
CA PHE A 508 -26.10 -4.19 17.69
C PHE A 508 -26.34 -3.24 18.86
N ILE A 509 -25.57 -2.16 18.94
CA ILE A 509 -25.74 -1.15 19.99
C ILE A 509 -27.14 -0.53 19.91
N ASN A 510 -27.61 -0.19 18.71
CA ASN A 510 -28.94 0.39 18.53
C ASN A 510 -30.06 -0.59 18.92
N ALA A 511 -29.91 -1.88 18.59
CA ALA A 511 -30.87 -2.91 18.97
C ALA A 511 -30.91 -3.18 20.48
N THR A 512 -29.78 -3.03 21.18
CA THR A 512 -29.70 -3.29 22.64
C THR A 512 -30.12 -2.10 23.51
N LYS A 513 -30.07 -0.86 22.99
CA LYS A 513 -30.36 0.37 23.77
C LYS A 513 -31.73 0.41 24.44
N THR A 514 -32.76 -0.16 23.82
CA THR A 514 -34.15 -0.08 24.29
C THR A 514 -34.64 -1.37 24.93
N VAL A 515 -33.82 -2.41 24.92
CA VAL A 515 -34.21 -3.74 25.42
C VAL A 515 -34.04 -3.78 26.94
N GLN A 516 -35.09 -4.23 27.61
CA GLN A 516 -35.06 -4.54 29.04
C GLN A 516 -34.96 -6.05 29.18
N ILE A 517 -33.95 -6.53 29.89
CA ILE A 517 -33.74 -7.96 30.15
C ILE A 517 -34.17 -8.22 31.59
N PRO A 518 -35.24 -9.02 31.83
CA PRO A 518 -35.71 -9.31 33.18
C PRO A 518 -34.66 -10.03 34.04
N ASP A 519 -34.77 -9.90 35.36
CA ASP A 519 -33.81 -10.46 36.32
C ASP A 519 -33.73 -12.00 36.30
N ASP A 520 -34.76 -12.72 35.84
CA ASP A 520 -34.74 -14.18 35.70
C ASP A 520 -34.07 -14.65 34.40
N TYR A 521 -33.62 -13.73 33.54
CA TYR A 521 -32.90 -14.01 32.30
C TYR A 521 -31.41 -13.76 32.46
N LYS A 522 -30.62 -14.54 31.71
CA LYS A 522 -29.19 -14.31 31.54
C LYS A 522 -28.87 -14.04 30.09
N LEU A 523 -27.86 -13.21 29.84
CA LEU A 523 -27.29 -13.07 28.51
C LEU A 523 -26.57 -14.35 28.11
N VAL A 524 -26.82 -14.80 26.89
CA VAL A 524 -26.20 -16.00 26.31
C VAL A 524 -25.78 -15.68 24.88
N SER A 525 -24.54 -16.08 24.56
CA SER A 525 -24.04 -16.10 23.20
C SER A 525 -24.08 -17.54 22.69
N PHE A 526 -24.60 -17.76 21.48
CA PHE A 526 -24.51 -19.04 20.77
C PHE A 526 -23.59 -18.90 19.55
N ASP A 527 -22.57 -19.76 19.46
CA ASP A 527 -21.62 -19.82 18.32
C ASP A 527 -21.80 -21.14 17.56
N VAL A 528 -22.00 -21.06 16.24
CA VAL A 528 -22.16 -22.24 15.38
C VAL A 528 -20.80 -22.92 15.13
N LYS A 529 -20.71 -24.21 15.45
CA LYS A 529 -19.51 -25.01 15.22
C LYS A 529 -19.20 -25.13 13.73
N SER A 530 -18.17 -24.40 13.29
CA SER A 530 -17.60 -24.50 11.94
C SER A 530 -18.64 -24.31 10.81
N LEU A 531 -19.53 -23.32 10.98
CA LEU A 531 -20.70 -23.03 10.13
C LEU A 531 -20.57 -23.50 8.67
N PHE A 532 -19.65 -22.91 7.90
CA PHE A 532 -19.50 -23.20 6.48
C PHE A 532 -19.28 -24.68 6.17
N THR A 533 -18.37 -25.33 6.89
CA THR A 533 -18.02 -26.75 6.68
C THR A 533 -19.08 -27.72 7.20
N SER A 534 -20.03 -27.23 8.00
CA SER A 534 -21.10 -28.03 8.59
C SER A 534 -22.42 -27.96 7.82
N ILE A 535 -22.56 -27.03 6.86
CA ILE A 535 -23.78 -26.89 6.05
C ILE A 535 -23.86 -28.02 5.01
N PRO A 536 -24.88 -28.90 5.07
CA PRO A 536 -25.09 -29.90 4.03
C PRO A 536 -25.47 -29.26 2.69
N LEU A 537 -24.88 -29.73 1.59
CA LEU A 537 -25.11 -29.14 0.26
C LEU A 537 -26.58 -29.25 -0.18
N GLN A 538 -27.24 -30.37 0.14
CA GLN A 538 -28.66 -30.57 -0.17
C GLN A 538 -29.54 -29.57 0.59
N LEU A 539 -29.25 -29.34 1.87
CA LEU A 539 -29.96 -28.37 2.70
C LEU A 539 -29.77 -26.95 2.14
N ALA A 540 -28.54 -26.59 1.76
CA ALA A 540 -28.24 -25.31 1.13
C ALA A 540 -29.09 -25.07 -0.14
N LEU A 541 -29.19 -26.07 -1.01
CA LEU A 541 -30.01 -25.98 -2.23
C LEU A 541 -31.51 -25.85 -1.89
N GLN A 542 -32.04 -26.69 -1.01
CA GLN A 542 -33.45 -26.67 -0.59
C GLN A 542 -33.86 -25.34 0.07
N CYS A 543 -33.05 -24.83 1.00
CA CYS A 543 -33.31 -23.55 1.66
C CYS A 543 -33.27 -22.39 0.66
N THR A 544 -32.33 -22.41 -0.29
CA THR A 544 -32.22 -21.38 -1.34
C THR A 544 -33.43 -21.40 -2.28
N GLU A 545 -33.84 -22.59 -2.73
CA GLU A 545 -35.03 -22.72 -3.58
C GLU A 545 -36.29 -22.23 -2.86
N THR A 546 -36.42 -22.58 -1.57
CA THR A 546 -37.52 -22.10 -0.73
C THR A 546 -37.50 -20.57 -0.58
N ALA A 547 -36.32 -19.97 -0.39
CA ALA A 547 -36.16 -18.52 -0.30
C ALA A 547 -36.52 -17.82 -1.62
N ILE A 548 -36.12 -18.39 -2.77
CA ILE A 548 -36.51 -17.88 -4.10
C ILE A 548 -38.04 -17.92 -4.26
N ARG A 549 -38.67 -19.05 -3.91
CA ARG A 549 -40.14 -19.22 -4.04
C ARG A 549 -40.94 -18.29 -3.12
N LYS A 550 -40.41 -17.97 -1.94
CA LYS A 550 -41.03 -17.03 -0.99
C LYS A 550 -40.82 -15.56 -1.38
N SER A 551 -39.82 -15.26 -2.20
CA SER A 551 -39.48 -13.89 -2.54
C SER A 551 -40.47 -13.28 -3.53
N THR A 552 -40.80 -12.01 -3.30
CA THR A 552 -41.57 -11.18 -4.22
C THR A 552 -40.69 -10.41 -5.20
N GLU A 553 -39.37 -10.44 -5.00
CA GLU A 553 -38.40 -9.71 -5.82
C GLU A 553 -38.12 -10.47 -7.13
N PRO A 554 -38.17 -9.79 -8.30
CA PRO A 554 -37.85 -10.42 -9.57
C PRO A 554 -36.35 -10.73 -9.64
N LEU A 555 -36.02 -12.00 -9.86
CA LEU A 555 -34.64 -12.44 -10.08
C LEU A 555 -34.26 -12.30 -11.56
N PRO A 556 -32.98 -12.02 -11.87
CA PRO A 556 -32.52 -11.79 -13.24
C PRO A 556 -32.43 -13.06 -14.09
N LEU A 557 -32.64 -14.24 -13.48
CA LEU A 557 -32.59 -15.54 -14.14
C LEU A 557 -33.73 -16.43 -13.61
N PRO A 558 -34.21 -17.39 -14.41
CA PRO A 558 -35.13 -18.42 -13.93
C PRO A 558 -34.56 -19.21 -12.75
N THR A 559 -35.44 -19.67 -11.85
CA THR A 559 -35.06 -20.45 -10.65
C THR A 559 -34.19 -21.65 -11.01
N ASP A 560 -34.57 -22.43 -12.02
CA ASP A 560 -33.81 -23.63 -12.42
C ASP A 560 -32.38 -23.29 -12.85
N ASP A 561 -32.19 -22.20 -13.59
CA ASP A 561 -30.87 -21.73 -14.01
C ASP A 561 -30.02 -21.27 -12.82
N ILE A 562 -30.62 -20.57 -11.86
CA ILE A 562 -29.95 -20.15 -10.62
C ILE A 562 -29.52 -21.37 -9.81
N MET A 563 -30.41 -22.36 -9.67
CA MET A 563 -30.16 -23.58 -8.90
C MET A 563 -29.07 -24.43 -9.55
N ASP A 564 -29.06 -24.56 -10.88
CA ASP A 564 -27.99 -25.25 -11.62
C ASP A 564 -26.63 -24.57 -11.41
N LEU A 565 -26.57 -23.24 -11.59
CA LEU A 565 -25.34 -22.48 -11.40
C LEU A 565 -24.84 -22.56 -9.96
N LEU A 566 -25.74 -22.53 -8.98
CA LEU A 566 -25.44 -22.69 -7.57
C LEU A 566 -24.89 -24.09 -7.26
N ASN A 567 -25.52 -25.13 -7.79
CA ASN A 567 -25.07 -26.50 -7.63
C ASN A 567 -23.64 -26.69 -8.19
N ILE A 568 -23.35 -26.13 -9.37
CA ILE A 568 -21.98 -26.13 -9.93
C ILE A 568 -20.99 -25.45 -8.97
N CYS A 569 -21.36 -24.33 -8.35
CA CYS A 569 -20.48 -23.62 -7.41
C CYS A 569 -20.22 -24.42 -6.12
N LEU A 570 -21.25 -25.06 -5.57
CA LEU A 570 -21.18 -25.80 -4.31
C LEU A 570 -20.47 -27.16 -4.45
N THR A 571 -20.56 -27.80 -5.61
CA THR A 571 -19.95 -29.13 -5.88
C THR A 571 -18.53 -29.05 -6.46
N SER A 572 -18.13 -27.88 -6.98
CA SER A 572 -16.80 -27.63 -7.56
C SER A 572 -15.71 -27.28 -6.53
N THR A 573 -15.85 -27.76 -5.30
CA THR A 573 -15.01 -27.42 -4.16
C THR A 573 -13.78 -28.33 -4.06
N TYR A 574 -12.86 -28.20 -5.02
CA TYR A 574 -11.52 -28.79 -4.94
C TYR A 574 -10.45 -27.75 -4.60
N PHE A 575 -9.34 -28.18 -4.01
CA PHE A 575 -8.23 -27.28 -3.68
C PHE A 575 -6.88 -28.00 -3.64
N GLN A 576 -5.81 -27.22 -3.70
CA GLN A 576 -4.43 -27.65 -3.57
C GLN A 576 -3.87 -27.34 -2.18
N TYR A 577 -3.10 -28.28 -1.63
CA TYR A 577 -2.32 -28.11 -0.40
C TYR A 577 -1.05 -28.98 -0.43
N ASN A 578 0.11 -28.38 -0.17
CA ASN A 578 1.43 -29.04 -0.24
C ASN A 578 1.64 -29.81 -1.56
N GLY A 579 1.27 -29.19 -2.69
CA GLY A 579 1.41 -29.80 -4.03
C GLY A 579 0.46 -30.97 -4.32
N LYS A 580 -0.45 -31.31 -3.39
CA LYS A 580 -1.48 -32.34 -3.55
C LYS A 580 -2.86 -31.72 -3.75
N HIS A 581 -3.75 -32.45 -4.42
CA HIS A 581 -5.12 -32.02 -4.69
C HIS A 581 -6.12 -32.74 -3.79
N TYR A 582 -7.14 -32.02 -3.36
CA TYR A 582 -8.20 -32.52 -2.47
C TYR A 582 -9.55 -32.04 -2.95
N LYS A 583 -10.61 -32.81 -2.66
CA LYS A 583 -12.01 -32.41 -2.82
C LYS A 583 -12.68 -32.34 -1.46
N GLN A 584 -13.41 -31.27 -1.22
CA GLN A 584 -14.30 -31.15 -0.09
C GLN A 584 -15.60 -31.91 -0.41
N LEU A 585 -15.93 -32.90 0.43
CA LEU A 585 -17.10 -33.76 0.22
C LEU A 585 -18.36 -33.24 0.91
N HIS A 586 -18.16 -32.43 1.96
CA HIS A 586 -19.23 -31.93 2.80
C HIS A 586 -18.95 -30.47 3.20
N GLY A 587 -20.01 -29.70 3.40
CA GLY A 587 -19.89 -28.27 3.72
C GLY A 587 -19.74 -27.39 2.49
N THR A 588 -20.10 -26.13 2.67
CA THR A 588 -19.73 -25.04 1.76
C THR A 588 -18.26 -24.66 1.98
N ALA A 589 -17.59 -24.20 0.93
CA ALA A 589 -16.17 -23.91 1.02
C ALA A 589 -15.92 -22.54 1.67
N MET A 590 -15.09 -22.52 2.72
CA MET A 590 -14.64 -21.30 3.40
C MET A 590 -13.74 -20.50 2.46
N GLY A 591 -14.27 -19.43 1.88
CA GLY A 591 -13.57 -18.53 0.95
C GLY A 591 -14.18 -18.49 -0.46
N SER A 592 -15.23 -19.26 -0.74
CA SER A 592 -16.09 -19.02 -1.91
C SER A 592 -17.06 -17.86 -1.60
N PRO A 593 -17.20 -16.86 -2.50
CA PRO A 593 -18.11 -15.72 -2.30
C PRO A 593 -19.56 -16.13 -2.04
N VAL A 594 -20.05 -17.18 -2.70
CA VAL A 594 -21.45 -17.61 -2.59
C VAL A 594 -21.74 -18.29 -1.25
N SER A 595 -20.74 -18.89 -0.60
CA SER A 595 -20.93 -19.59 0.68
C SER A 595 -21.50 -18.69 1.77
N VAL A 596 -21.20 -17.38 1.74
CA VAL A 596 -21.67 -16.41 2.74
C VAL A 596 -23.19 -16.24 2.69
N VAL A 597 -23.73 -15.94 1.50
CA VAL A 597 -25.18 -15.74 1.34
C VAL A 597 -25.94 -17.05 1.56
N ILE A 598 -25.34 -18.18 1.18
CA ILE A 598 -25.93 -19.50 1.41
C ILE A 598 -25.97 -19.85 2.90
N ALA A 599 -24.89 -19.58 3.64
CA ALA A 599 -24.88 -19.76 5.08
C ALA A 599 -25.94 -18.89 5.75
N GLU A 600 -26.11 -17.65 5.30
CA GLU A 600 -27.16 -16.76 5.80
C GLU A 600 -28.57 -17.33 5.57
N ILE A 601 -28.89 -17.76 4.34
CA ILE A 601 -30.19 -18.34 3.99
C ILE A 601 -30.48 -19.59 4.84
N VAL A 602 -29.50 -20.47 5.01
CA VAL A 602 -29.66 -21.70 5.81
C VAL A 602 -29.86 -21.36 7.29
N MET A 603 -29.09 -20.42 7.84
CA MET A 603 -29.21 -20.00 9.23
C MET A 603 -30.57 -19.34 9.51
N GLN A 604 -31.05 -18.46 8.62
CA GLN A 604 -32.40 -17.88 8.73
C GLN A 604 -33.48 -18.97 8.78
N ASN A 605 -33.39 -19.98 7.91
CA ASN A 605 -34.35 -21.09 7.92
C ASN A 605 -34.33 -21.89 9.24
N ILE A 606 -33.14 -22.17 9.79
CA ILE A 606 -32.99 -22.90 11.04
C ILE A 606 -33.50 -22.07 12.23
N GLU A 607 -33.21 -20.78 12.25
CA GLU A 607 -33.62 -19.85 13.30
C GLU A 607 -35.12 -19.62 13.35
N GLU A 608 -35.75 -19.37 12.19
CA GLU A 608 -37.20 -19.22 12.10
C GLU A 608 -37.91 -20.47 12.65
N ARG A 609 -37.39 -21.66 12.33
CA ARG A 609 -37.91 -22.93 12.86
C ARG A 609 -37.64 -23.07 14.35
N ALA A 610 -36.43 -22.77 14.82
CA ALA A 610 -36.08 -22.85 16.23
C ALA A 610 -36.95 -21.93 17.09
N LEU A 611 -37.13 -20.68 16.66
CA LEU A 611 -37.89 -19.65 17.38
C LEU A 611 -39.39 -19.92 17.34
N SER A 612 -39.94 -20.39 16.22
CA SER A 612 -41.37 -20.74 16.12
C SER A 612 -41.77 -21.98 16.92
N THR A 613 -40.83 -22.91 17.12
CA THR A 613 -41.05 -24.13 17.92
C THR A 613 -40.57 -23.99 19.38
N CYS A 614 -40.01 -22.82 19.73
CA CYS A 614 -39.54 -22.53 21.07
C CYS A 614 -40.73 -22.42 22.04
N ARG A 615 -40.67 -23.12 23.17
CA ARG A 615 -41.72 -23.07 24.20
C ARG A 615 -41.71 -21.79 25.02
N GLN A 616 -40.58 -21.10 25.05
CA GLN A 616 -40.36 -19.90 25.84
C GLN A 616 -40.29 -18.65 24.94
N THR A 617 -40.67 -17.51 25.51
CA THR A 617 -40.51 -16.22 24.86
C THR A 617 -39.04 -15.80 24.92
N ILE A 618 -38.45 -15.56 23.75
CA ILE A 618 -37.11 -15.00 23.63
C ILE A 618 -37.23 -13.48 23.48
N PRO A 619 -36.76 -12.67 24.46
CA PRO A 619 -36.96 -11.21 24.45
C PRO A 619 -36.18 -10.52 23.34
N LEU A 620 -35.06 -11.10 22.91
CA LEU A 620 -34.18 -10.56 21.89
C LEU A 620 -33.41 -11.70 21.23
N TRP A 621 -33.33 -11.68 19.90
CA TRP A 621 -32.48 -12.60 19.13
C TRP A 621 -31.73 -11.79 18.07
N LEU A 622 -30.41 -11.65 18.23
CA LEU A 622 -29.55 -10.87 17.34
C LEU A 622 -28.39 -11.73 16.86
N ARG A 623 -28.28 -11.96 15.56
CA ARG A 623 -27.20 -12.75 14.97
C ARG A 623 -26.28 -11.91 14.09
N TYR A 624 -24.99 -12.12 14.27
CA TYR A 624 -23.93 -11.67 13.39
C TYR A 624 -23.21 -12.90 12.81
N VAL A 625 -23.59 -13.30 11.59
CA VAL A 625 -23.02 -14.46 10.90
C VAL A 625 -23.21 -15.76 11.70
N ASP A 626 -22.16 -16.26 12.37
CA ASP A 626 -22.10 -17.49 13.17
C ASP A 626 -22.36 -17.24 14.67
N ASP A 627 -22.20 -15.99 15.14
CA ASP A 627 -22.37 -15.60 16.53
C ASP A 627 -23.78 -15.02 16.76
N THR A 628 -24.50 -15.53 17.76
CA THR A 628 -25.83 -15.04 18.15
C THR A 628 -25.80 -14.51 19.58
N PHE A 629 -26.32 -13.31 19.79
CA PHE A 629 -26.59 -12.72 21.10
C PHE A 629 -28.08 -12.80 21.43
N THR A 630 -28.39 -13.33 22.60
CA THR A 630 -29.76 -13.45 23.09
C THR A 630 -29.80 -13.41 24.62
N ALA A 631 -31.00 -13.44 25.19
CA ALA A 631 -31.21 -13.64 26.61
C ALA A 631 -32.21 -14.78 26.81
N VAL A 632 -31.91 -15.66 27.76
CA VAL A 632 -32.70 -16.87 28.04
C VAL A 632 -32.92 -16.98 29.54
N ARG A 633 -34.07 -17.50 29.98
CA ARG A 633 -34.34 -17.77 31.40
C ARG A 633 -33.26 -18.67 31.98
N HIS A 634 -32.78 -18.36 33.18
CA HIS A 634 -31.58 -18.98 33.74
C HIS A 634 -31.69 -20.51 33.92
N ASP A 635 -32.90 -21.02 34.12
CA ASP A 635 -33.25 -22.43 34.32
C ASP A 635 -33.44 -23.20 33.00
N GLU A 636 -33.69 -22.48 31.89
CA GLU A 636 -34.03 -23.07 30.58
C GLU A 636 -32.87 -22.99 29.56
N ILE A 637 -31.72 -22.44 29.94
CA ILE A 637 -30.56 -22.28 29.02
C ILE A 637 -30.13 -23.63 28.43
N ASP A 638 -30.13 -24.70 29.24
CA ASP A 638 -29.77 -26.07 28.83
C ASP A 638 -30.80 -26.65 27.87
N ALA A 639 -32.08 -26.55 28.21
CA ALA A 639 -33.17 -27.04 27.38
C ALA A 639 -33.20 -26.32 26.03
N PHE A 640 -33.01 -25.00 26.03
CA PHE A 640 -32.99 -24.20 24.81
C PHE A 640 -31.77 -24.48 23.93
N HIS A 641 -30.59 -24.68 24.54
CA HIS A 641 -29.39 -25.07 23.80
C HIS A 641 -29.58 -26.44 23.12
N ASN A 642 -30.19 -27.39 23.80
CA ASN A 642 -30.53 -28.70 23.22
C ASN A 642 -31.55 -28.55 22.09
N HIS A 643 -32.60 -27.76 22.28
CA HIS A 643 -33.61 -27.45 21.25
C HIS A 643 -33.01 -26.85 19.98
N LEU A 644 -32.02 -25.95 20.10
CA LEU A 644 -31.28 -25.41 18.96
C LEU A 644 -30.51 -26.51 18.21
N ASN A 645 -29.85 -27.41 18.93
CA ASN A 645 -29.07 -28.52 18.36
C ASN A 645 -29.95 -29.63 17.76
N GLU A 646 -31.21 -29.75 18.16
CA GLU A 646 -32.18 -30.69 17.60
C GLU A 646 -32.71 -30.25 16.22
N GLN A 647 -32.60 -28.97 15.87
CA GLN A 647 -33.10 -28.45 14.58
C GLN A 647 -32.39 -29.05 13.38
N ASN A 648 -31.10 -29.38 13.51
CA ASN A 648 -30.30 -29.95 12.45
C ASN A 648 -29.13 -30.76 13.02
N THR A 649 -28.91 -31.98 12.52
CA THR A 649 -27.86 -32.88 13.02
C THR A 649 -26.43 -32.42 12.71
N ASP A 650 -26.24 -31.70 11.60
CA ASP A 650 -24.91 -31.27 11.14
C ASP A 650 -24.54 -29.88 11.68
N ILE A 651 -25.51 -28.99 11.85
CA ILE A 651 -25.32 -27.62 12.35
C ILE A 651 -25.59 -27.60 13.86
N GLN A 652 -24.50 -27.44 14.62
CA GLN A 652 -24.50 -27.55 16.07
C GLN A 652 -23.97 -26.26 16.71
N PHE A 653 -24.60 -25.82 17.79
CA PHE A 653 -24.27 -24.62 18.53
C PHE A 653 -23.40 -24.94 19.75
N THR A 654 -22.48 -24.04 20.06
CA THR A 654 -21.88 -23.89 21.39
C THR A 654 -22.53 -22.71 22.09
N ARG A 655 -22.35 -22.60 23.41
CA ARG A 655 -22.88 -21.47 24.17
C ARG A 655 -21.83 -20.91 25.12
N GLU A 656 -21.90 -19.60 25.31
CA GLU A 656 -21.20 -18.85 26.34
C GLU A 656 -22.26 -18.09 27.14
N VAL A 657 -22.35 -18.37 28.44
CA VAL A 657 -23.29 -17.68 29.34
C VAL A 657 -22.53 -16.54 30.00
N GLU A 658 -23.21 -15.43 30.26
CA GLU A 658 -22.61 -14.31 30.97
C GLU A 658 -21.97 -14.71 32.31
N GLU A 659 -20.87 -14.04 32.64
CA GLU A 659 -20.17 -14.17 33.91
C GLU A 659 -20.15 -12.82 34.61
N ASN A 660 -20.67 -12.76 35.85
CA ASN A 660 -20.80 -11.52 36.63
C ASN A 660 -21.60 -10.43 35.88
N GLY A 661 -22.69 -10.82 35.21
CA GLY A 661 -23.54 -9.94 34.42
C GLY A 661 -22.83 -9.36 33.18
N LYS A 662 -21.76 -10.02 32.69
CA LYS A 662 -20.99 -9.54 31.54
C LYS A 662 -20.82 -10.62 30.49
N LEU A 663 -21.00 -10.22 29.23
CA LEU A 663 -20.83 -11.09 28.07
C LEU A 663 -20.13 -10.32 26.94
N PRO A 664 -18.98 -10.79 26.43
CA PRO A 664 -18.38 -10.21 25.24
C PRO A 664 -19.18 -10.60 23.99
N PHE A 665 -19.46 -9.63 23.11
CA PHE A 665 -20.10 -9.85 21.82
C PHE A 665 -19.62 -8.78 20.81
N LEU A 666 -19.18 -9.20 19.63
CA LEU A 666 -18.51 -8.34 18.64
C LEU A 666 -17.33 -7.55 19.26
N ASP A 667 -17.33 -6.22 19.13
CA ASP A 667 -16.37 -5.30 19.73
C ASP A 667 -16.77 -4.83 21.14
N CYS A 668 -17.88 -5.33 21.68
CA CYS A 668 -18.52 -4.84 22.90
C CYS A 668 -18.36 -5.83 24.05
N LEU A 669 -18.13 -5.30 25.25
CA LEU A 669 -18.37 -6.00 26.50
C LEU A 669 -19.71 -5.50 27.02
N VAL A 670 -20.73 -6.35 26.88
CA VAL A 670 -22.09 -6.05 27.33
C VAL A 670 -22.15 -6.33 28.82
N SER A 671 -22.65 -5.37 29.59
CA SER A 671 -22.92 -5.53 31.02
C SER A 671 -24.42 -5.38 31.26
N HIS A 672 -25.02 -6.34 31.95
CA HIS A 672 -26.41 -6.35 32.39
C HIS A 672 -26.47 -5.80 33.81
N ASN A 673 -27.02 -4.59 33.97
CA ASN A 673 -27.22 -3.93 35.26
C ASN A 673 -28.62 -3.31 35.30
N ASP A 674 -29.37 -3.51 36.39
CA ASP A 674 -30.67 -2.87 36.64
C ASP A 674 -31.66 -3.02 35.47
N ASN A 675 -31.85 -4.26 34.97
CA ASN A 675 -32.65 -4.60 33.77
C ASN A 675 -32.20 -3.95 32.43
N SER A 676 -31.13 -3.15 32.43
CA SER A 676 -30.61 -2.43 31.26
C SER A 676 -29.28 -3.00 30.76
N LEU A 677 -29.04 -2.88 29.46
CA LEU A 677 -27.78 -3.28 28.83
C LEU A 677 -26.86 -2.08 28.63
N ARG A 678 -25.63 -2.21 29.16
CA ARG A 678 -24.55 -1.23 28.99
C ARG A 678 -23.44 -1.83 28.14
N THR A 679 -22.77 -0.99 27.35
CA THR A 679 -21.71 -1.43 26.44
C THR A 679 -20.41 -0.65 26.67
N THR A 680 -19.30 -1.38 26.63
CA THR A 680 -17.93 -0.84 26.68
C THR A 680 -17.03 -1.58 25.70
N VAL A 681 -15.87 -1.05 25.35
CA VAL A 681 -14.99 -1.67 24.34
C VAL A 681 -14.36 -2.95 24.88
N TYR A 682 -14.66 -4.09 24.24
CA TYR A 682 -14.02 -5.36 24.57
C TYR A 682 -12.66 -5.50 23.90
N ARG A 683 -11.71 -6.10 24.62
CA ARG A 683 -10.39 -6.47 24.11
C ARG A 683 -10.07 -7.89 24.55
N LYS A 684 -9.60 -8.69 23.60
CA LYS A 684 -9.19 -10.07 23.90
C LYS A 684 -7.99 -10.06 24.87
N PRO A 685 -7.86 -11.08 25.75
CA PRO A 685 -6.73 -11.17 26.69
C PRO A 685 -5.35 -11.13 26.03
N THR A 686 -5.25 -11.52 24.76
CA THR A 686 -4.00 -11.51 23.98
C THR A 686 -3.69 -10.18 23.28
N HIS A 687 -4.47 -9.12 23.52
CA HIS A 687 -4.25 -7.81 22.90
C HIS A 687 -2.94 -7.18 23.41
N THR A 688 -2.04 -6.79 22.50
CA THR A 688 -0.69 -6.30 22.84
C THR A 688 -0.57 -4.78 22.84
N ASP A 689 -1.64 -4.08 22.44
CA ASP A 689 -1.65 -2.63 22.16
C ASP A 689 -0.67 -2.19 21.07
N ARG A 690 -0.16 -3.10 20.23
CA ARG A 690 0.72 -2.75 19.13
C ARG A 690 -0.11 -2.26 17.96
N LEU A 691 0.10 -1.00 17.57
CA LEU A 691 -0.55 -0.36 16.43
C LEU A 691 0.49 -0.04 15.35
N LEU A 692 0.03 0.58 14.26
CA LEU A 692 0.92 1.22 13.30
C LEU A 692 1.79 2.25 14.02
N ASP A 693 3.10 2.03 14.06
CA ASP A 693 4.04 2.95 14.73
C ASP A 693 4.10 4.30 14.00
N GLU A 694 4.21 5.41 14.75
CA GLU A 694 4.34 6.75 14.13
C GLU A 694 5.55 6.80 13.20
N SER A 695 6.68 6.20 13.58
CA SER A 695 7.91 6.26 12.80
C SER A 695 7.87 5.43 11.51
N SER A 696 6.82 4.61 11.33
CA SER A 696 6.70 3.71 10.18
C SER A 696 6.63 4.45 8.85
N TYR A 697 7.10 3.80 7.80
CA TYR A 697 7.13 4.34 6.43
C TYR A 697 5.76 4.21 5.75
N ASN A 698 4.75 4.82 6.37
CA ASN A 698 3.37 4.85 5.91
C ASN A 698 2.89 6.30 5.75
N PRO A 699 1.92 6.55 4.84
CA PRO A 699 1.29 7.84 4.71
C PRO A 699 0.76 8.37 6.04
N THR A 700 0.87 9.69 6.24
CA THR A 700 0.30 10.36 7.43
C THR A 700 -1.20 10.13 7.56
N SER A 701 -1.92 9.96 6.44
CA SER A 701 -3.34 9.62 6.44
C SER A 701 -3.62 8.29 7.14
N HIS A 702 -2.84 7.23 6.90
CA HIS A 702 -3.04 5.93 7.54
C HIS A 702 -2.83 6.03 9.06
N LYS A 703 -1.78 6.74 9.48
CA LYS A 703 -1.48 7.03 10.89
C LYS A 703 -2.60 7.82 11.57
N ALA A 704 -3.13 8.83 10.89
CA ALA A 704 -4.27 9.60 11.37
C ALA A 704 -5.54 8.75 11.47
N THR A 705 -5.81 7.90 10.48
CA THR A 705 -6.96 7.00 10.45
C THR A 705 -6.94 6.02 11.61
N THR A 706 -5.79 5.45 11.98
CA THR A 706 -5.65 4.59 13.18
C THR A 706 -6.21 5.27 14.43
N ILE A 707 -5.90 6.55 14.65
CA ILE A 707 -6.41 7.32 15.79
C ILE A 707 -7.92 7.57 15.64
N ARG A 708 -8.36 8.04 14.47
CA ARG A 708 -9.77 8.37 14.19
C ARG A 708 -10.67 7.16 14.38
N THR A 709 -10.29 6.01 13.86
CA THR A 709 -11.09 4.79 13.94
C THR A 709 -11.24 4.29 15.38
N LEU A 710 -10.14 4.23 16.14
CA LEU A 710 -10.21 3.76 17.52
C LEU A 710 -11.00 4.71 18.42
N THR A 711 -10.84 6.02 18.22
CA THR A 711 -11.61 7.03 18.97
C THR A 711 -13.07 7.12 18.53
N ARG A 712 -13.38 6.89 17.24
CA ARG A 712 -14.76 6.70 16.76
C ARG A 712 -15.40 5.46 17.37
N ARG A 713 -14.68 4.33 17.41
CA ARG A 713 -15.15 3.09 18.05
C ARG A 713 -15.45 3.32 19.52
N ALA A 714 -14.57 4.01 20.26
CA ALA A 714 -14.82 4.37 21.65
C ALA A 714 -16.12 5.17 21.81
N GLN A 715 -16.35 6.17 20.97
CA GLN A 715 -17.58 6.98 21.01
C GLN A 715 -18.83 6.19 20.63
N LEU A 716 -18.72 5.25 19.70
CA LEU A 716 -19.83 4.40 19.27
C LEU A 716 -20.21 3.40 20.38
N VAL A 717 -19.21 2.72 20.95
CA VAL A 717 -19.39 1.56 21.84
C VAL A 717 -19.62 1.96 23.30
N CYS A 718 -19.02 3.04 23.79
CA CYS A 718 -19.17 3.44 25.19
C CYS A 718 -20.52 4.14 25.43
N ASP A 719 -21.34 3.55 26.28
CA ASP A 719 -22.69 4.01 26.61
C ASP A 719 -22.73 5.28 27.50
N SER A 720 -21.65 5.53 28.23
CA SER A 720 -21.60 6.50 29.33
C SER A 720 -20.39 7.41 29.21
N THR A 721 -20.52 8.63 29.72
CA THR A 721 -19.43 9.62 29.64
C THR A 721 -18.19 9.20 30.42
N ASP A 722 -18.36 8.44 31.51
CA ASP A 722 -17.25 7.93 32.32
C ASP A 722 -16.53 6.77 31.62
N SER A 723 -17.26 5.79 31.07
CA SER A 723 -16.64 4.70 30.30
C SER A 723 -15.90 5.22 29.06
N LEU A 724 -16.48 6.21 28.36
CA LEU A 724 -15.83 6.88 27.23
C LEU A 724 -14.57 7.64 27.68
N SER A 725 -14.61 8.30 28.83
CA SER A 725 -13.44 8.99 29.40
C SER A 725 -12.32 8.00 29.71
N ASP A 726 -12.63 6.88 30.34
CA ASP A 726 -11.64 5.85 30.68
C ASP A 726 -11.07 5.15 29.45
N GLU A 727 -11.92 4.88 28.46
CA GLU A 727 -11.50 4.35 27.16
C GLU A 727 -10.58 5.33 26.43
N ASN A 728 -10.89 6.63 26.43
CA ASN A 728 -10.02 7.65 25.84
C ASN A 728 -8.67 7.77 26.57
N LYS A 729 -8.64 7.67 27.91
CA LYS A 729 -7.38 7.63 28.68
C LYS A 729 -6.56 6.40 28.30
N TYR A 730 -7.21 5.25 28.16
CA TYR A 730 -6.55 4.03 27.70
C TYR A 730 -5.98 4.23 26.29
N LEU A 731 -6.78 4.73 25.33
CA LEU A 731 -6.33 4.96 23.95
C LEU A 731 -5.16 5.94 23.89
N HIS A 732 -5.17 7.00 24.70
CA HIS A 732 -4.05 7.92 24.80
C HIS A 732 -2.76 7.18 25.21
N ARG A 733 -2.81 6.32 26.24
CA ARG A 733 -1.65 5.50 26.64
C ARG A 733 -1.18 4.59 25.51
N VAL A 734 -2.11 3.98 24.78
CA VAL A 734 -1.79 3.12 23.63
C VAL A 734 -1.12 3.90 22.50
N PHE A 735 -1.62 5.09 22.16
CA PHE A 735 -1.00 5.93 21.13
C PHE A 735 0.40 6.37 21.55
N THR A 736 0.59 6.79 22.80
CA THR A 736 1.91 7.14 23.33
C THR A 736 2.88 5.95 23.28
N LYS A 737 2.42 4.73 23.62
CA LYS A 737 3.20 3.48 23.51
C LYS A 737 3.64 3.18 22.07
N ASN A 738 2.94 3.70 21.06
CA ASN A 738 3.26 3.55 19.63
C ASN A 738 3.89 4.82 19.02
N ASN A 739 4.54 5.64 19.85
CA ASN A 739 5.33 6.82 19.47
C ASN A 739 4.54 7.99 18.85
N TYR A 740 3.22 8.00 18.98
CA TYR A 740 2.43 9.15 18.54
C TYR A 740 2.60 10.32 19.50
N ASN A 741 2.89 11.50 18.96
CA ASN A 741 2.96 12.72 19.75
C ASN A 741 1.55 13.25 20.09
N ASN A 742 1.43 13.92 21.24
CA ASN A 742 0.15 14.40 21.78
C ASN A 742 -0.57 15.38 20.85
N ASP A 743 0.16 16.22 20.12
CA ASP A 743 -0.45 17.15 19.17
C ASP A 743 -1.08 16.43 17.98
N PHE A 744 -0.42 15.40 17.46
CA PHE A 744 -0.93 14.57 16.39
C PHE A 744 -2.15 13.77 16.84
N ILE A 745 -2.12 13.22 18.06
CA ILE A 745 -3.27 12.57 18.69
C ILE A 745 -4.43 13.56 18.76
N ARG A 746 -4.24 14.72 19.41
CA ARG A 746 -5.29 15.74 19.60
C ARG A 746 -5.91 16.23 18.29
N ARG A 747 -5.11 16.37 17.23
CA ARG A 747 -5.55 16.80 15.90
C ARG A 747 -6.34 15.73 15.15
N ASN A 748 -6.11 14.45 15.44
CA ASN A 748 -6.71 13.33 14.74
C ASN A 748 -7.68 12.50 15.58
N THR A 749 -7.89 12.82 16.85
CA THR A 749 -9.01 12.30 17.64
C THR A 749 -10.31 12.60 16.89
N HIS A 750 -11.14 11.57 16.71
CA HIS A 750 -12.43 11.73 16.06
C HIS A 750 -13.29 12.72 16.84
N ARG A 751 -13.82 13.71 16.12
CA ARG A 751 -14.78 14.67 16.63
C ARG A 751 -16.07 14.44 15.85
N PRO A 752 -17.21 14.24 16.50
CA PRO A 752 -18.50 14.25 15.82
C PRO A 752 -18.63 15.60 15.11
N THR A 753 -18.62 15.59 13.78
CA THR A 753 -18.86 16.81 13.00
C THR A 753 -20.34 17.14 13.10
N THR A 754 -20.68 18.34 13.59
CA THR A 754 -22.03 18.91 13.60
C THR A 754 -22.45 19.44 12.23
N THR A 755 -21.55 19.48 11.25
CA THR A 755 -21.81 19.95 9.90
C THR A 755 -22.14 18.79 8.98
N THR A 756 -23.41 18.70 8.58
CA THR A 756 -23.87 18.16 7.29
C THR A 756 -23.42 19.09 6.16
N GLU A 757 -22.12 19.38 6.09
CA GLU A 757 -21.55 19.78 4.81
C GLU A 757 -21.26 18.46 4.10
N THR A 758 -22.22 18.04 3.26
CA THR A 758 -21.87 17.27 2.07
C THR A 758 -20.80 18.09 1.37
N ASN A 759 -19.53 17.77 1.63
CA ASN A 759 -18.48 18.22 0.74
C ASN A 759 -18.86 17.57 -0.59
N ASP A 760 -19.47 18.36 -1.48
CA ASP A 760 -19.51 18.13 -2.91
C ASP A 760 -18.06 18.19 -3.42
N THR A 761 -17.21 17.30 -2.91
CA THR A 761 -15.98 16.95 -3.59
C THR A 761 -16.42 16.30 -4.88
N ALA A 762 -16.26 17.03 -5.98
CA ALA A 762 -16.41 16.50 -7.32
C ALA A 762 -15.85 15.08 -7.36
N THR A 763 -16.64 14.14 -7.85
CA THR A 763 -16.20 12.75 -8.01
C THR A 763 -14.87 12.75 -8.76
N PRO A 764 -13.83 12.08 -8.24
CA PRO A 764 -12.53 12.09 -8.88
C PRO A 764 -12.67 11.52 -10.30
N THR A 765 -12.03 12.16 -11.27
CA THR A 765 -12.06 11.73 -12.67
C THR A 765 -11.52 10.31 -12.81
N THR A 766 -10.50 9.96 -12.02
CA THR A 766 -9.98 8.60 -11.88
C THR A 766 -9.17 8.45 -10.58
N THR A 767 -8.81 7.22 -10.22
CA THR A 767 -7.97 6.91 -9.05
C THR A 767 -6.69 6.19 -9.48
N ALA A 768 -5.54 6.77 -9.14
CA ALA A 768 -4.22 6.17 -9.33
C ALA A 768 -3.70 5.57 -8.03
N THR A 769 -3.30 4.29 -8.04
CA THR A 769 -2.64 3.65 -6.89
C THR A 769 -1.14 3.64 -7.11
N ILE A 770 -0.38 4.25 -6.21
CA ILE A 770 1.09 4.29 -6.29
C ILE A 770 1.73 3.73 -5.02
N PRO A 771 2.94 3.14 -5.13
CA PRO A 771 3.77 2.86 -3.98
C PRO A 771 3.99 4.06 -3.07
N TYR A 772 3.97 3.86 -1.74
CA TYR A 772 4.33 4.92 -0.81
C TYR A 772 5.85 5.03 -0.64
N ILE A 773 6.40 6.17 -1.07
CA ILE A 773 7.78 6.58 -0.92
C ILE A 773 7.75 7.98 -0.32
N LYS A 774 8.12 8.09 0.96
CA LYS A 774 8.05 9.35 1.72
C LYS A 774 8.74 10.50 0.97
N GLY A 775 8.01 11.58 0.76
CA GLY A 775 8.43 12.79 0.05
C GLY A 775 8.15 12.74 -1.45
N MET A 776 8.21 11.56 -2.08
CA MET A 776 7.96 11.40 -3.52
C MET A 776 6.48 11.18 -3.81
N SER A 777 5.83 10.26 -3.11
CA SER A 777 4.42 9.93 -3.36
C SER A 777 3.50 11.10 -3.07
N GLU A 778 3.81 11.92 -2.06
CA GLU A 778 3.07 13.16 -1.76
C GLU A 778 3.30 14.24 -2.83
N ASN A 779 4.50 14.33 -3.41
CA ASN A 779 4.77 15.20 -4.55
C ASN A 779 3.91 14.78 -5.75
N ILE A 780 3.88 13.48 -6.06
CA ILE A 780 3.06 12.93 -7.14
C ILE A 780 1.57 13.21 -6.88
N SER A 781 1.08 12.96 -5.66
CA SER A 781 -0.30 13.31 -5.28
C SER A 781 -0.62 14.79 -5.51
N ARG A 782 0.30 15.70 -5.17
CA ARG A 782 0.11 17.14 -5.41
C ARG A 782 0.12 17.52 -6.88
N ILE A 783 0.91 16.83 -7.71
CA ILE A 783 0.95 17.05 -9.16
C ILE A 783 -0.33 16.55 -9.83
N LEU A 784 -0.90 15.45 -9.34
CA LEU A 784 -2.10 14.84 -9.89
C LEU A 784 -3.41 15.50 -9.41
N LEU A 785 -3.38 16.22 -8.29
CA LEU A 785 -4.55 16.90 -7.71
C LEU A 785 -5.25 17.89 -8.66
N PRO A 786 -4.56 18.79 -9.41
CA PRO A 786 -5.21 19.70 -10.35
C PRO A 786 -5.93 19.00 -11.51
N PHE A 787 -5.60 17.73 -11.78
CA PHE A 787 -6.25 16.92 -12.80
C PHE A 787 -7.45 16.12 -12.26
N ASN A 788 -7.86 16.37 -11.01
CA ASN A 788 -8.93 15.63 -10.33
C ASN A 788 -8.66 14.11 -10.26
N ILE A 789 -7.39 13.72 -10.18
CA ILE A 789 -6.97 12.32 -10.04
C ILE A 789 -6.72 12.03 -8.56
N ARG A 790 -7.52 11.13 -7.98
CA ARG A 790 -7.32 10.67 -6.60
C ARG A 790 -6.10 9.76 -6.55
N VAL A 791 -5.18 10.00 -5.62
CA VAL A 791 -4.02 9.13 -5.43
C VAL A 791 -4.17 8.31 -4.16
N ALA A 792 -4.17 6.98 -4.31
CA ALA A 792 -4.11 6.02 -3.21
C ALA A 792 -2.66 5.53 -3.04
N HIS A 793 -2.19 5.47 -1.80
CA HIS A 793 -0.83 5.02 -1.48
C HIS A 793 -0.85 3.57 -1.00
N LYS A 794 0.01 2.74 -1.57
CA LYS A 794 0.15 1.33 -1.21
C LYS A 794 1.53 1.05 -0.62
N PRO A 795 1.64 0.36 0.54
CA PRO A 795 2.92 -0.13 1.03
C PRO A 795 3.44 -1.25 0.12
N ILE A 796 4.72 -1.20 -0.27
CA ILE A 796 5.31 -2.19 -1.19
C ILE A 796 5.73 -3.46 -0.45
N THR A 797 6.36 -3.30 0.72
CA THR A 797 6.96 -4.38 1.50
C THR A 797 6.33 -4.41 2.87
N THR A 798 5.34 -5.27 3.06
CA THR A 798 4.69 -5.45 4.37
C THR A 798 5.32 -6.62 5.12
N LEU A 799 5.32 -6.55 6.47
CA LEU A 799 5.72 -7.69 7.31
C LEU A 799 4.92 -8.95 6.97
N ARG A 800 3.64 -8.80 6.60
CA ARG A 800 2.80 -9.90 6.13
C ARG A 800 3.40 -10.60 4.89
N GLN A 801 3.83 -9.86 3.87
CA GLN A 801 4.45 -10.46 2.68
C GLN A 801 5.79 -11.15 2.98
N LEU A 802 6.55 -10.61 3.94
CA LEU A 802 7.85 -11.18 4.33
C LEU A 802 7.70 -12.43 5.22
N LEU A 803 6.76 -12.40 6.16
CA LEU A 803 6.64 -13.40 7.23
C LEU A 803 5.53 -14.44 6.98
N THR A 804 4.52 -14.11 6.18
CA THR A 804 3.31 -14.96 6.01
C THR A 804 3.07 -15.34 4.56
N ASN A 805 3.92 -16.20 4.02
CA ASN A 805 3.69 -16.89 2.74
C ASN A 805 3.05 -18.26 3.00
N VAL A 806 1.79 -18.23 3.45
CA VAL A 806 1.06 -19.42 3.92
C VAL A 806 0.41 -20.26 2.82
N LYS A 807 0.34 -19.74 1.59
CA LYS A 807 -0.23 -20.43 0.43
C LYS A 807 0.87 -21.15 -0.36
N ASP A 808 0.52 -22.30 -0.94
CA ASP A 808 1.35 -22.98 -1.93
C ASP A 808 1.76 -22.00 -3.06
N LYS A 809 3.04 -22.01 -3.41
CA LYS A 809 3.54 -21.29 -4.59
C LYS A 809 3.23 -22.12 -5.83
N ASP A 810 2.68 -21.47 -6.86
CA ASP A 810 2.60 -22.11 -8.17
C ASP A 810 4.00 -22.26 -8.74
N GLU A 811 4.22 -23.35 -9.46
CA GLU A 811 5.37 -23.47 -10.34
C GLU A 811 5.42 -22.29 -11.31
N PRO A 812 6.60 -21.69 -11.55
CA PRO A 812 6.76 -20.53 -12.42
C PRO A 812 6.01 -20.63 -13.76
N ARG A 813 6.07 -21.78 -14.43
CA ARG A 813 5.45 -22.00 -15.75
C ARG A 813 3.91 -22.10 -15.71
N ASN A 814 3.34 -22.43 -14.55
CA ASN A 814 1.90 -22.63 -14.38
C ASN A 814 1.15 -21.35 -13.94
N ARG A 815 1.89 -20.26 -13.68
CA ARG A 815 1.34 -18.96 -13.31
C ARG A 815 0.76 -18.23 -14.52
N GLN A 816 -0.26 -17.43 -14.27
CA GLN A 816 -0.87 -16.57 -15.27
C GLN A 816 -0.13 -15.25 -15.43
N GLY A 817 -0.39 -14.61 -16.57
CA GLY A 817 0.11 -13.27 -16.83
C GLY A 817 1.62 -13.24 -16.99
N THR A 818 2.19 -14.27 -17.59
CA THR A 818 3.64 -14.47 -17.65
C THR A 818 4.25 -13.66 -18.79
N ILE A 819 5.33 -12.95 -18.49
CA ILE A 819 6.27 -12.45 -19.50
C ILE A 819 7.42 -13.44 -19.55
N TYR A 820 7.74 -13.95 -20.73
CA TYR A 820 8.66 -15.06 -20.92
C TYR A 820 9.68 -14.79 -22.03
N LYS A 821 10.78 -15.53 -21.96
CA LYS A 821 11.87 -15.54 -22.94
C LYS A 821 12.02 -16.95 -23.51
N ILE A 822 12.18 -17.05 -24.83
CA ILE A 822 12.51 -18.30 -25.55
C ILE A 822 13.74 -18.01 -26.40
N ASN A 823 14.74 -18.88 -26.33
CA ASN A 823 15.98 -18.71 -27.09
C ASN A 823 15.97 -19.52 -28.38
N CYS A 824 16.70 -19.04 -29.37
CA CYS A 824 17.11 -19.85 -30.50
C CYS A 824 18.30 -20.72 -30.08
N SER A 825 18.34 -21.99 -30.51
CA SER A 825 19.48 -22.89 -30.25
C SER A 825 20.68 -22.55 -31.12
N ASP A 826 20.43 -22.01 -32.31
CA ASP A 826 21.45 -21.89 -33.36
C ASP A 826 21.95 -20.46 -33.56
N CYS A 827 21.35 -19.46 -32.88
CA CYS A 827 21.84 -18.09 -32.89
C CYS A 827 21.53 -17.35 -31.58
N GLN A 828 22.08 -16.14 -31.42
CA GLN A 828 21.88 -15.30 -30.24
C GLN A 828 20.47 -14.67 -30.15
N ALA A 829 19.60 -14.95 -31.12
CA ALA A 829 18.27 -14.35 -31.14
C ALA A 829 17.40 -14.93 -30.03
N SER A 830 16.58 -14.09 -29.42
CA SER A 830 15.60 -14.51 -28.43
C SER A 830 14.25 -13.85 -28.64
N TYR A 831 13.19 -14.57 -28.34
CA TYR A 831 11.82 -14.08 -28.38
C TYR A 831 11.39 -13.72 -26.96
N ILE A 832 10.94 -12.48 -26.78
CA ILE A 832 10.24 -12.06 -25.57
C ILE A 832 8.76 -12.03 -25.91
N GLY A 833 7.93 -12.65 -25.08
CA GLY A 833 6.49 -12.62 -25.27
C GLY A 833 5.76 -12.44 -23.96
N GLU A 834 4.50 -12.02 -24.05
CA GLU A 834 3.57 -12.05 -22.94
C GLU A 834 2.44 -13.05 -23.19
N THR A 835 1.81 -13.49 -22.10
CA THR A 835 0.56 -14.24 -22.18
C THR A 835 -0.27 -13.99 -20.92
N GLY A 836 -1.57 -13.75 -21.10
CA GLY A 836 -2.55 -13.83 -20.00
C GLY A 836 -2.70 -15.24 -19.42
N ARG A 837 -2.33 -16.28 -20.19
CA ARG A 837 -2.40 -17.70 -19.82
C ARG A 837 -1.15 -18.15 -19.08
N ASN A 838 -1.04 -19.45 -18.85
CA ASN A 838 0.20 -20.04 -18.33
C ASN A 838 1.20 -20.30 -19.47
N LEU A 839 2.49 -20.32 -19.12
CA LEU A 839 3.56 -20.48 -20.11
C LEU A 839 3.49 -21.84 -20.81
N THR A 840 3.13 -22.90 -20.11
CA THR A 840 3.02 -24.26 -20.68
C THR A 840 2.03 -24.32 -21.85
N THR A 841 0.85 -23.73 -21.69
CA THR A 841 -0.16 -23.60 -22.73
C THR A 841 0.38 -22.76 -23.89
N ARG A 842 1.01 -21.62 -23.59
CA ARG A 842 1.55 -20.73 -24.62
C ARG A 842 2.68 -21.37 -25.43
N LEU A 843 3.57 -22.13 -24.80
CA LEU A 843 4.61 -22.90 -25.52
C LEU A 843 4.01 -23.93 -26.47
N THR A 844 2.91 -24.57 -26.08
CA THR A 844 2.20 -25.53 -26.96
C THR A 844 1.60 -24.83 -28.18
N GLU A 845 1.04 -23.63 -28.00
CA GLU A 845 0.54 -22.78 -29.08
C GLU A 845 1.69 -22.38 -30.05
N HIS A 846 2.83 -21.93 -29.52
CA HIS A 846 4.00 -21.62 -30.35
C HIS A 846 4.51 -22.84 -31.13
N ARG A 847 4.66 -24.00 -30.49
CA ARG A 847 5.05 -25.24 -31.17
C ARG A 847 4.08 -25.61 -32.31
N ARG A 848 2.78 -25.42 -32.09
CA ARG A 848 1.74 -25.65 -33.10
C ARG A 848 1.87 -24.66 -34.27
N ALA A 849 2.12 -23.38 -33.98
CA ALA A 849 2.31 -22.33 -34.98
C ALA A 849 3.59 -22.58 -35.82
N THR A 850 4.70 -22.93 -35.17
CA THR A 850 5.96 -23.30 -35.83
C THR A 850 5.78 -24.50 -36.76
N ARG A 851 5.09 -25.55 -36.32
CA ARG A 851 4.77 -26.71 -37.17
C ARG A 851 3.89 -26.37 -38.38
N LYS A 852 3.00 -25.38 -38.23
CA LYS A 852 2.12 -24.92 -39.31
C LYS A 852 2.78 -23.90 -40.25
N GLY A 853 3.98 -23.42 -39.94
CA GLY A 853 4.65 -22.36 -40.70
C GLY A 853 3.91 -21.02 -40.64
N ASP A 854 3.23 -20.73 -39.53
CA ASP A 854 2.41 -19.53 -39.37
C ASP A 854 3.27 -18.26 -39.33
N VAL A 855 3.25 -17.48 -40.42
CA VAL A 855 4.04 -16.25 -40.57
C VAL A 855 3.61 -15.12 -39.62
N SER A 856 2.42 -15.20 -39.01
CA SER A 856 2.00 -14.21 -38.00
C SER A 856 2.74 -14.39 -36.66
N ASN A 857 3.37 -15.54 -36.45
CA ASN A 857 4.13 -15.85 -35.26
C ASN A 857 5.63 -15.65 -35.50
N HIS A 858 6.24 -14.64 -34.88
CA HIS A 858 7.66 -14.29 -35.05
C HIS A 858 8.63 -15.47 -34.80
N ILE A 859 8.30 -16.40 -33.89
CA ILE A 859 9.13 -17.61 -33.67
C ILE A 859 9.04 -18.55 -34.86
N ALA A 860 7.83 -18.76 -35.39
CA ALA A 860 7.61 -19.62 -36.55
C ALA A 860 8.21 -19.01 -37.82
N GLU A 861 8.12 -17.69 -37.99
CA GLU A 861 8.75 -16.96 -39.08
C GLU A 861 10.28 -17.10 -39.02
N HIS A 862 10.90 -16.89 -37.86
CA HIS A 862 12.35 -17.09 -37.68
C HIS A 862 12.76 -18.51 -38.06
N HIS A 863 12.09 -19.52 -37.48
CA HIS A 863 12.36 -20.93 -37.79
C HIS A 863 12.25 -21.21 -39.29
N ARG A 864 11.21 -20.68 -39.97
CA ARG A 864 10.99 -20.87 -41.41
C ARG A 864 12.07 -20.22 -42.27
N LEU A 865 12.52 -19.01 -41.91
CA LEU A 865 13.46 -18.23 -42.71
C LEU A 865 14.91 -18.69 -42.54
N THR A 866 15.30 -19.08 -41.32
CA THR A 866 16.69 -19.42 -41.01
C THR A 866 16.93 -20.93 -40.88
N ASN A 867 15.86 -21.73 -40.85
CA ASN A 867 15.91 -23.16 -40.55
C ASN A 867 16.57 -23.49 -39.20
N HIS A 868 16.58 -22.53 -38.27
CA HIS A 868 17.15 -22.70 -36.93
C HIS A 868 16.19 -23.41 -35.98
N ASN A 869 16.73 -24.22 -35.08
CA ASN A 869 16.00 -24.86 -34.00
C ASN A 869 15.72 -23.89 -32.85
N ILE A 870 14.51 -24.01 -32.30
CA ILE A 870 14.07 -23.23 -31.14
C ILE A 870 14.25 -24.04 -29.88
N ASP A 871 14.91 -23.46 -28.87
CA ASP A 871 15.08 -24.09 -27.57
C ASP A 871 13.85 -23.84 -26.69
N TRP A 872 12.87 -24.75 -26.80
CA TRP A 872 11.66 -24.69 -26.00
C TRP A 872 11.89 -24.99 -24.52
N ASP A 873 12.97 -25.72 -24.19
CA ASP A 873 13.22 -26.18 -22.84
C ASP A 873 13.90 -25.11 -21.98
N SER A 874 14.70 -24.22 -22.59
CA SER A 874 15.21 -23.02 -21.91
C SER A 874 14.19 -21.89 -21.73
N ALA A 875 12.93 -22.10 -22.10
CA ALA A 875 11.87 -21.12 -21.91
C ALA A 875 11.79 -20.67 -20.43
N GLN A 876 12.02 -19.37 -20.21
CA GLN A 876 12.13 -18.78 -18.88
C GLN A 876 11.00 -17.78 -18.65
N CYS A 877 10.35 -17.85 -17.50
CA CYS A 877 9.48 -16.78 -17.02
C CYS A 877 10.35 -15.62 -16.47
N LEU A 878 10.30 -14.45 -17.09
CA LEU A 878 11.03 -13.25 -16.67
C LEU A 878 10.33 -12.55 -15.50
N THR A 879 9.02 -12.33 -15.61
CA THR A 879 8.18 -11.75 -14.56
C THR A 879 6.70 -12.04 -14.81
N TYR A 880 5.82 -11.54 -13.94
CA TYR A 880 4.37 -11.76 -14.01
C TYR A 880 3.59 -10.47 -13.80
N SER A 881 2.52 -10.26 -14.57
CA SER A 881 1.46 -9.31 -14.27
C SER A 881 0.11 -9.80 -14.82
N THR A 882 -0.93 -9.77 -13.99
CA THR A 882 -2.29 -10.10 -14.47
C THR A 882 -2.93 -8.93 -15.23
N ASP A 883 -2.39 -7.72 -15.10
CA ASP A 883 -2.85 -6.53 -15.81
C ASP A 883 -2.28 -6.52 -17.24
N TYR A 884 -3.18 -6.41 -18.23
CA TYR A 884 -2.82 -6.48 -19.65
C TYR A 884 -1.86 -5.36 -20.08
N PHE A 885 -2.13 -4.11 -19.69
CA PHE A 885 -1.30 -2.97 -20.07
C PHE A 885 0.08 -3.03 -19.41
N GLN A 886 0.14 -3.49 -18.16
CA GLN A 886 1.42 -3.76 -17.50
C GLN A 886 2.19 -4.88 -18.20
N ARG A 887 1.52 -5.95 -18.64
CA ARG A 887 2.20 -7.02 -19.42
C ARG A 887 2.80 -6.48 -20.70
N LEU A 888 2.04 -5.74 -21.50
CA LEU A 888 2.56 -5.13 -22.74
C LEU A 888 3.74 -4.20 -22.48
N THR A 889 3.66 -3.40 -21.42
CA THR A 889 4.75 -2.50 -21.01
C THR A 889 5.98 -3.31 -20.60
N LEU A 890 5.81 -4.40 -19.85
CA LEU A 890 6.89 -5.27 -19.41
C LEU A 890 7.50 -6.06 -20.58
N GLU A 891 6.70 -6.62 -21.48
CA GLU A 891 7.18 -7.27 -22.71
C GLU A 891 8.05 -6.30 -23.50
N SER A 892 7.56 -5.07 -23.74
CA SER A 892 8.32 -4.04 -24.44
C SER A 892 9.60 -3.68 -23.69
N TRP A 893 9.54 -3.57 -22.35
CA TRP A 893 10.70 -3.32 -21.50
C TRP A 893 11.77 -4.40 -21.64
N PHE A 894 11.41 -5.68 -21.51
CA PHE A 894 12.37 -6.77 -21.64
C PHE A 894 12.87 -6.92 -23.08
N THR A 895 12.03 -6.71 -24.09
CA THR A 895 12.44 -6.73 -25.50
C THR A 895 13.52 -5.68 -25.78
N ASN A 896 13.40 -4.48 -25.21
CA ASN A 896 14.41 -3.41 -25.35
C ASN A 896 15.70 -3.66 -24.55
N LEU A 897 15.72 -4.63 -23.64
CA LEU A 897 16.94 -5.08 -22.95
C LEU A 897 17.69 -6.16 -23.74
N GLU A 898 17.05 -6.81 -24.71
CA GLU A 898 17.67 -7.83 -25.55
C GLU A 898 18.47 -7.19 -26.70
N GLN A 899 19.64 -7.75 -26.99
CA GLN A 899 20.49 -7.29 -28.09
C GLN A 899 19.92 -7.70 -29.46
N THR A 900 19.35 -8.89 -29.53
CA THR A 900 18.83 -9.52 -30.76
C THR A 900 17.41 -10.08 -30.52
N PRO A 901 16.40 -9.23 -30.29
CA PRO A 901 15.02 -9.67 -30.12
C PRO A 901 14.40 -10.12 -31.46
N LEU A 902 13.64 -11.21 -31.43
CA LEU A 902 12.90 -11.73 -32.60
C LEU A 902 11.59 -10.96 -32.85
N ASN A 903 10.96 -10.43 -31.80
CA ASN A 903 9.68 -9.74 -31.87
C ASN A 903 9.83 -8.22 -31.92
N ARG A 904 8.93 -7.55 -32.66
CA ARG A 904 8.79 -6.09 -32.63
C ARG A 904 7.85 -5.71 -31.47
N CYS A 905 8.31 -4.85 -30.57
CA CYS A 905 7.52 -4.41 -29.42
C CYS A 905 6.99 -2.97 -29.57
N GLN A 906 6.06 -2.58 -28.70
CA GLN A 906 5.54 -1.21 -28.68
C GLN A 906 6.64 -0.23 -28.26
N GLN A 907 6.61 0.98 -28.83
CA GLN A 907 7.55 2.01 -28.42
C GLN A 907 7.26 2.47 -27.00
N LEU A 908 8.22 2.25 -26.11
CA LEU A 908 8.14 2.77 -24.76
C LEU A 908 8.30 4.31 -24.73
N PRO A 909 7.56 5.02 -23.86
CA PRO A 909 7.74 6.45 -23.67
C PRO A 909 9.18 6.82 -23.30
N ALA A 910 9.61 8.04 -23.66
CA ALA A 910 10.97 8.52 -23.45
C ALA A 910 11.53 8.34 -22.02
N PRO A 911 10.74 8.51 -20.93
CA PRO A 911 11.22 8.26 -19.57
C PRO A 911 11.73 6.83 -19.33
N TYR A 912 11.10 5.82 -19.95
CA TYR A 912 11.53 4.42 -19.81
C TYR A 912 12.80 4.13 -20.59
N LYS A 913 12.98 4.76 -21.77
CA LYS A 913 14.19 4.60 -22.59
C LYS A 913 15.45 5.01 -21.83
N ARG A 914 15.37 6.10 -21.04
CA ARG A 914 16.49 6.55 -20.18
C ARG A 914 16.84 5.54 -19.11
N LEU A 915 15.84 4.96 -18.44
CA LEU A 915 16.05 3.94 -17.40
C LEU A 915 16.69 2.67 -18.00
N ILE A 916 16.25 2.26 -19.19
CA ILE A 916 16.83 1.12 -19.92
C ILE A 916 18.30 1.38 -20.25
N HIS A 917 18.62 2.57 -20.76
CA HIS A 917 20.00 2.97 -21.04
C HIS A 917 20.89 2.93 -19.78
N ASP A 918 20.41 3.46 -18.66
CA ASP A 918 21.16 3.46 -17.39
C ASP A 918 21.38 2.02 -16.86
N ILE A 919 20.39 1.12 -17.05
CA ILE A 919 20.51 -0.30 -16.69
C ILE A 919 21.52 -1.01 -17.58
N ASN A 920 21.48 -0.78 -18.89
CA ASN A 920 22.42 -1.39 -19.83
C ASN A 920 23.86 -0.98 -19.51
N ILE A 921 24.12 0.31 -19.24
CA ILE A 921 25.44 0.78 -18.77
C ILE A 921 25.87 0.06 -17.49
N THR A 922 24.94 -0.14 -16.54
CA THR A 922 25.25 -0.81 -15.27
C THR A 922 25.55 -2.29 -15.46
N ASN A 923 24.84 -2.97 -16.37
CA ASN A 923 25.06 -4.38 -16.69
C ASN A 923 26.37 -4.59 -17.46
N ASP A 924 26.72 -3.70 -18.38
CA ASP A 924 27.99 -3.76 -19.11
C ASP A 924 29.18 -3.60 -18.14
N ARG A 925 29.08 -2.67 -17.19
CA ARG A 925 30.10 -2.51 -16.12
C ARG A 925 30.29 -3.76 -15.26
N LYS A 926 29.23 -4.52 -15.01
CA LYS A 926 29.28 -5.78 -14.23
C LYS A 926 29.80 -6.97 -15.05
N ARG A 927 29.73 -6.92 -16.38
CA ARG A 927 30.30 -7.95 -17.27
C ARG A 927 31.81 -7.76 -17.49
N THR A 928 32.30 -6.53 -17.33
CA THR A 928 33.72 -6.16 -17.45
C THR A 928 34.52 -6.32 -16.15
N THR A 929 33.88 -6.68 -15.04
CA THR A 929 34.49 -7.00 -13.74
C THR A 929 34.27 -8.47 -13.42
#